data_AF-A0A5D2J714-F1
#
_entry.id   AF-A0A5D2J714-F1
#
_cell.length_a   1.000
_cell.length_b   1.000
_cell.length_c   1.000
_cell.angle_alpha   90.00
_cell.angle_beta   90.00
_cell.angle_gamma   90.00
#
_symmetry.space_group_name_H-M   'P 1'
#
loop_
_entity.id
_entity.type
_entity.pdbx_description
1 polymer ?
#
loop_
_entity_poly.entity_id
_entity_poly.type
_entity_poly.pdbx_seq_one_letter_code
_entity_poly.pdbx_strand_id
1 'polypeptide(L)'
;MGNMKSPFKGITKDIKGRSVCYKQDWVNGLCSGFRIFAPTFYIFFASALPVIAFGEQLSRDTDGALSTVETLASTAICGIIHSILGGQPLLIVGVAEPTIIMYTYLYNFCKRRPELGQELFLAWAAWVCVWTAMLLIFLAIFNACTIINRFTRVAGELFGMLITVLFLQEAVKGVISEFNVPKGENPKLEKYQFPWLYTNGLLAVIFSFGVLFTSLKTRKARLWRYGTGWIRGFLADYGVPLVILCWTALSYMIPGQVSSGVPRRLFCPLLWESESLHHWTVIKDMGKVPIMYIFAAFIPAVMIAGLYFFDHSVASQLAQQKEFNLKNPSAYHYDILLLGIITLICGLLGLPPSNGVLPQSPMHTKSLAVLKRQLIRKKMVQSAKEGISQLASNSEIYGRMQAVFIEMDESPAPTSVDKELKNLKEAVMKRDGRENGKENFDPEKHIDAHLPVRVNEQRMSNLLQSFLVGLSLCALPVVKMIPTSVLWGYFAYMAIDSLPGNQFWERMLLLFITPSRRYKVLEGVHASFVESVPFKSILMFTLFQLVYFLVCFGVTWIPVAGILFPLPFFLLISIRQHILPKFFAPEHLRELDAAEYEEILGTPRRNLSLSFKGRESFVSHNEGSEDNFSDAEILDEMTTHRGELKLRTVSFKEERLHQVHP
;
A
#
# COMPACT_ATOMS: atom_id res chain seq x y z
N MET A 1 -7.60 26.56 -18.16
CA MET A 1 -6.62 26.81 -19.24
C MET A 1 -5.50 27.81 -18.89
N GLY A 2 -5.46 28.43 -17.69
CA GLY A 2 -4.39 29.37 -17.31
C GLY A 2 -3.01 28.77 -17.02
N ASN A 3 -2.92 27.46 -16.77
CA ASN A 3 -1.66 26.80 -16.37
C ASN A 3 -0.73 26.41 -17.54
N MET A 4 -1.18 26.51 -18.80
CA MET A 4 -0.37 26.14 -19.97
C MET A 4 0.57 27.25 -20.44
N LYS A 5 0.52 28.44 -19.82
CA LYS A 5 1.25 29.65 -20.25
C LYS A 5 2.69 29.76 -19.71
N SER A 6 3.12 28.87 -18.81
CA SER A 6 4.49 28.89 -18.26
C SER A 6 5.01 27.46 -18.07
N PRO A 7 5.67 26.86 -19.08
CA PRO A 7 6.33 25.57 -18.91
C PRO A 7 7.33 25.63 -17.74
N PHE A 8 7.55 24.51 -17.04
CA PHE A 8 8.44 24.38 -15.86
C PHE A 8 8.03 25.07 -14.55
N LYS A 9 6.95 25.85 -14.53
CA LYS A 9 6.52 26.54 -13.29
C LYS A 9 6.15 25.57 -12.14
N GLY A 10 5.54 24.43 -12.47
CA GLY A 10 5.22 23.39 -11.48
C GLY A 10 6.47 22.76 -10.86
N ILE A 11 7.38 22.29 -11.72
CA ILE A 11 8.64 21.64 -11.31
C ILE A 11 9.50 22.58 -10.46
N THR A 12 9.67 23.84 -10.89
CA THR A 12 10.46 24.82 -10.14
C THR A 12 9.87 25.15 -8.76
N LYS A 13 8.54 25.18 -8.65
CA LYS A 13 7.86 25.37 -7.36
C LYS A 13 8.08 24.16 -6.44
N ASP A 14 7.95 22.96 -6.97
CA ASP A 14 8.09 21.71 -6.22
C ASP A 14 9.53 21.55 -5.70
N ILE A 15 10.54 21.82 -6.55
CA ILE A 15 11.97 21.80 -6.17
C ILE A 15 12.27 22.85 -5.10
N LYS A 16 11.82 24.09 -5.27
CA LYS A 16 12.08 25.18 -4.30
C LYS A 16 11.42 24.91 -2.95
N GLY A 17 10.24 24.28 -2.95
CA GLY A 17 9.56 23.86 -1.73
C GLY A 17 10.32 22.77 -0.98
N ARG A 18 10.75 21.72 -1.70
CA ARG A 18 11.44 20.56 -1.08
C ARG A 18 12.90 20.80 -0.76
N SER A 19 13.60 21.72 -1.46
CA SER A 19 15.01 22.00 -1.18
C SER A 19 15.26 22.52 0.24
N VAL A 20 14.27 23.20 0.83
CA VAL A 20 14.34 23.71 2.21
C VAL A 20 14.26 22.55 3.22
N CYS A 21 13.38 21.58 2.97
CA CYS A 21 13.16 20.43 3.85
C CYS A 21 14.20 19.32 3.68
N TYR A 22 14.89 19.26 2.54
CA TYR A 22 15.76 18.12 2.18
C TYR A 22 16.82 17.78 3.23
N LYS A 23 17.48 18.79 3.83
CA LYS A 23 18.47 18.55 4.89
C LYS A 23 17.83 17.98 6.15
N GLN A 24 16.63 18.45 6.50
CA GLN A 24 15.89 18.01 7.67
C GLN A 24 15.42 16.56 7.53
N ASP A 25 15.00 16.12 6.34
CA ASP A 25 14.59 14.73 6.08
C ASP A 25 15.71 13.71 6.40
N TRP A 26 16.97 14.07 6.12
CA TRP A 26 18.14 13.22 6.41
C TRP A 26 18.53 13.24 7.89
N VAL A 27 18.56 14.42 8.51
CA VAL A 27 18.85 14.57 9.95
C VAL A 27 17.80 13.84 10.79
N ASN A 28 16.52 14.00 10.46
CA ASN A 28 15.40 13.34 11.16
C ASN A 28 15.45 11.81 10.99
N GLY A 29 15.90 11.33 9.83
CA GLY A 29 16.19 9.92 9.61
C GLY A 29 17.31 9.41 10.53
N LEU A 30 18.46 10.08 10.57
CA LEU A 30 19.58 9.67 11.42
C LEU A 30 19.26 9.74 12.92
N CYS A 31 18.57 10.80 13.37
CA CYS A 31 18.22 11.01 14.78
C CYS A 31 17.21 9.98 15.32
N SER A 32 16.39 9.38 14.45
CA SER A 32 15.43 8.35 14.86
C SER A 32 16.12 7.00 15.22
N GLY A 33 17.40 6.82 14.88
CA GLY A 33 18.24 5.71 15.32
C GLY A 33 17.69 4.31 14.95
N PHE A 34 17.89 3.34 15.84
CA PHE A 34 17.52 1.92 15.63
C PHE A 34 16.01 1.68 15.44
N ARG A 35 15.17 2.65 15.80
CA ARG A 35 13.71 2.52 15.70
C ARG A 35 13.20 2.53 14.25
N ILE A 36 13.99 3.04 13.30
CA ILE A 36 13.67 2.98 11.85
C ILE A 36 13.78 1.55 11.29
N PHE A 37 14.56 0.67 11.92
CA PHE A 37 14.73 -0.69 11.41
C PHE A 37 13.42 -1.47 11.36
N ALA A 38 12.51 -1.28 12.32
CA ALA A 38 11.22 -1.99 12.32
C ALA A 38 10.36 -1.62 11.09
N PRO A 39 10.06 -0.34 10.80
CA PRO A 39 9.42 0.06 9.55
C PRO A 39 10.19 -0.38 8.30
N THR A 40 11.52 -0.32 8.33
CA THR A 40 12.37 -0.69 7.19
C THR A 40 12.26 -2.18 6.85
N PHE A 41 12.40 -3.06 7.84
CA PHE A 41 12.27 -4.51 7.63
C PHE A 41 10.85 -4.90 7.24
N TYR A 42 9.84 -4.27 7.85
CA TYR A 42 8.45 -4.48 7.47
C TYR A 42 8.21 -4.18 6.00
N ILE A 43 8.64 -3.00 5.52
CA ILE A 43 8.46 -2.61 4.11
C ILE A 43 9.38 -3.40 3.18
N PHE A 44 10.58 -3.79 3.61
CA PHE A 44 11.44 -4.69 2.85
C PHE A 44 10.73 -6.00 2.51
N PHE A 45 10.12 -6.66 3.49
CA PHE A 45 9.38 -7.89 3.20
C PHE A 45 8.10 -7.64 2.40
N ALA A 46 7.39 -6.55 2.67
CA ALA A 46 6.20 -6.16 1.92
C ALA A 46 6.50 -5.79 0.45
N SER A 47 7.76 -5.47 0.13
CA SER A 47 8.22 -5.09 -1.22
C SER A 47 8.95 -6.21 -1.96
N ALA A 48 9.77 -7.01 -1.27
CA ALA A 48 10.52 -8.09 -1.89
C ALA A 48 9.61 -9.25 -2.36
N LEU A 49 8.63 -9.65 -1.53
CA LEU A 49 7.77 -10.80 -1.84
C LEU A 49 6.91 -10.61 -3.10
N PRO A 50 6.22 -9.46 -3.31
CA PRO A 50 5.48 -9.23 -4.56
C PRO A 50 6.42 -9.20 -5.75
N VAL A 51 7.59 -8.57 -5.64
CA VAL A 51 8.55 -8.45 -6.75
C VAL A 51 9.12 -9.81 -7.15
N ILE A 52 9.35 -10.71 -6.20
CA ILE A 52 9.74 -12.10 -6.46
C ILE A 52 8.63 -12.84 -7.22
N ALA A 53 7.39 -12.71 -6.75
CA ALA A 53 6.26 -13.39 -7.36
C ALA A 53 5.94 -12.84 -8.76
N PHE A 54 6.08 -11.53 -8.96
CA PHE A 54 5.96 -10.84 -10.24
C PHE A 54 7.10 -11.19 -11.21
N GLY A 55 8.31 -11.38 -10.69
CA GLY A 55 9.45 -11.90 -11.44
C GLY A 55 9.18 -13.28 -12.04
N GLU A 56 8.60 -14.18 -11.24
CA GLU A 56 8.22 -15.52 -11.71
C GLU A 56 7.11 -15.47 -12.76
N GLN A 57 6.09 -14.62 -12.54
CA GLN A 57 5.03 -14.41 -13.52
C GLN A 57 5.61 -13.91 -14.85
N LEU A 58 6.50 -12.92 -14.80
CA LEU A 58 7.14 -12.35 -15.97
C LEU A 58 8.02 -13.38 -16.70
N SER A 59 8.77 -14.19 -15.95
CA SER A 59 9.58 -15.30 -16.49
C SER A 59 8.71 -16.29 -17.25
N ARG A 60 7.60 -16.72 -16.65
CA ARG A 60 6.68 -17.68 -17.27
C ARG A 60 6.01 -17.13 -18.53
N ASP A 61 5.66 -15.85 -18.53
CA ASP A 61 4.93 -15.21 -19.62
C ASP A 61 5.85 -14.74 -20.78
N THR A 62 7.15 -14.58 -20.53
CA THR A 62 8.18 -14.17 -21.51
C THR A 62 9.09 -15.30 -21.97
N ASP A 63 8.70 -16.56 -21.74
CA ASP A 63 9.49 -17.77 -22.02
C ASP A 63 10.93 -17.69 -21.46
N GLY A 64 11.09 -17.10 -20.26
CA GLY A 64 12.39 -16.94 -19.58
C GLY A 64 13.21 -15.71 -19.98
N ALA A 65 12.72 -14.85 -20.88
CA ALA A 65 13.47 -13.68 -21.33
C ALA A 65 13.65 -12.59 -20.25
N LEU A 66 12.75 -12.51 -19.27
CA LEU A 66 12.89 -11.63 -18.10
C LEU A 66 12.56 -12.41 -16.84
N SER A 67 13.47 -12.42 -15.88
CA SER A 67 13.35 -13.21 -14.66
C SER A 67 13.14 -12.35 -13.41
N THR A 68 13.08 -13.02 -12.26
CA THR A 68 13.03 -12.38 -10.93
C THR A 68 14.25 -11.52 -10.61
N VAL A 69 15.39 -11.79 -11.25
CA VAL A 69 16.61 -11.03 -11.01
C VAL A 69 16.46 -9.59 -11.54
N GLU A 70 15.93 -9.43 -12.75
CA GLU A 70 15.74 -8.13 -13.38
C GLU A 70 14.67 -7.30 -12.67
N THR A 71 13.59 -7.92 -12.17
CA THR A 71 12.54 -7.21 -11.42
C THR A 71 13.04 -6.72 -10.06
N LEU A 72 13.83 -7.53 -9.35
CA LEU A 72 14.48 -7.15 -8.09
C LEU A 72 15.54 -6.07 -8.30
N ALA A 73 16.39 -6.22 -9.33
CA ALA A 73 17.39 -5.22 -9.68
C ALA A 73 16.75 -3.88 -10.07
N SER A 74 15.68 -3.91 -10.88
CA SER A 74 14.92 -2.71 -11.22
C SER A 74 14.37 -2.03 -9.96
N THR A 75 13.70 -2.78 -9.09
CA THR A 75 13.11 -2.23 -7.87
C THR A 75 14.19 -1.60 -6.97
N ALA A 76 15.33 -2.26 -6.80
CA ALA A 76 16.44 -1.76 -6.00
C ALA A 76 17.04 -0.47 -6.57
N ILE A 77 17.36 -0.45 -7.87
CA ILE A 77 17.96 0.73 -8.54
C ILE A 77 16.98 1.90 -8.54
N CYS A 78 15.72 1.66 -8.91
CA CYS A 78 14.68 2.69 -8.93
C CYS A 78 14.43 3.25 -7.52
N GLY A 79 14.36 2.39 -6.51
CA GLY A 79 14.15 2.78 -5.12
C GLY A 79 15.32 3.58 -4.53
N ILE A 80 16.58 3.22 -4.85
CA ILE A 80 17.76 4.00 -4.45
C ILE A 80 17.75 5.38 -5.11
N ILE A 81 17.50 5.45 -6.43
CA ILE A 81 17.44 6.74 -7.13
C ILE A 81 16.29 7.59 -6.60
N HIS A 82 15.12 7.00 -6.38
CA HIS A 82 13.95 7.72 -5.88
C HIS A 82 14.09 8.17 -4.42
N SER A 83 14.71 7.38 -3.55
CA SER A 83 14.94 7.78 -2.15
C SER A 83 15.92 8.96 -2.03
N ILE A 84 16.94 9.02 -2.89
CA ILE A 84 17.92 10.11 -2.93
C ILE A 84 17.34 11.35 -3.63
N LEU A 85 16.82 11.18 -4.85
CA LEU A 85 16.44 12.31 -5.73
C LEU A 85 14.95 12.64 -5.71
N GLY A 86 14.08 11.80 -5.15
CA GLY A 86 12.63 11.97 -5.18
C GLY A 86 12.14 13.18 -4.39
N GLY A 87 11.07 13.80 -4.87
CA GLY A 87 10.36 14.87 -4.18
C GLY A 87 9.62 14.34 -2.95
N GLN A 88 8.93 13.21 -3.09
CA GLN A 88 8.21 12.55 -1.99
C GLN A 88 8.97 11.34 -1.41
N PRO A 89 9.58 11.45 -0.22
CA PRO A 89 10.40 10.38 0.34
C PRO A 89 9.61 9.17 0.84
N LEU A 90 8.30 9.34 1.10
CA LEU A 90 7.42 8.28 1.59
C LEU A 90 6.99 7.29 0.51
N LEU A 91 7.15 7.65 -0.77
CA LEU A 91 6.70 6.82 -1.90
C LEU A 91 7.65 5.64 -2.11
N ILE A 92 7.08 4.43 -2.14
CA ILE A 92 7.82 3.20 -2.46
C ILE A 92 7.64 2.90 -3.94
N VAL A 93 8.76 2.74 -4.63
CA VAL A 93 8.82 2.44 -6.06
C VAL A 93 9.18 0.97 -6.25
N GLY A 94 8.46 0.30 -7.13
CA GLY A 94 8.70 -1.11 -7.46
C GLY A 94 7.96 -1.54 -8.73
N VAL A 95 8.22 -2.77 -9.16
CA VAL A 95 7.51 -3.34 -10.31
C VAL A 95 6.08 -3.70 -9.90
N ALA A 96 5.10 -3.15 -10.62
CA ALA A 96 3.69 -3.46 -10.43
C ALA A 96 3.18 -4.41 -11.53
N GLU A 97 2.09 -5.14 -11.23
CA GLU A 97 1.46 -6.06 -12.19
C GLU A 97 1.08 -5.40 -13.53
N PRO A 98 0.54 -4.18 -13.58
CA PRO A 98 0.28 -3.51 -14.85
C PRO A 98 1.51 -3.43 -15.77
N THR A 99 2.71 -3.23 -15.23
CA THR A 99 3.96 -3.27 -15.99
C THR A 99 4.20 -4.65 -16.59
N ILE A 100 4.01 -5.71 -15.82
CA ILE A 100 4.21 -7.10 -16.26
C ILE A 100 3.26 -7.43 -17.40
N ILE A 101 1.98 -7.10 -17.25
CA ILE A 101 0.97 -7.32 -18.29
C ILE A 101 1.38 -6.64 -19.59
N MET A 102 1.86 -5.40 -19.52
CA MET A 102 2.34 -4.66 -20.69
C MET A 102 3.56 -5.33 -21.33
N TYR A 103 4.53 -5.79 -20.53
CA TYR A 103 5.70 -6.51 -21.02
C TYR A 103 5.33 -7.85 -21.68
N THR A 104 4.37 -8.59 -21.12
CA THR A 104 3.82 -9.81 -21.71
C THR A 104 3.15 -9.52 -23.06
N TYR A 105 2.44 -8.40 -23.20
CA TYR A 105 1.88 -7.99 -24.50
C TYR A 105 2.95 -7.61 -25.51
N LEU A 106 3.97 -6.86 -25.10
CA LEU A 106 5.11 -6.51 -25.95
C LEU A 106 5.82 -7.77 -26.44
N TYR A 107 6.06 -8.74 -25.55
CA TYR A 107 6.68 -10.02 -25.88
C TYR A 107 5.85 -10.82 -26.89
N ASN A 108 4.55 -10.96 -26.63
CA ASN A 108 3.63 -11.64 -27.55
C ASN A 108 3.51 -10.94 -28.92
N PHE A 109 3.64 -9.62 -28.95
CA PHE A 109 3.68 -8.85 -30.19
C PHE A 109 4.94 -9.15 -30.99
N CYS A 110 6.12 -9.15 -30.36
CA CYS A 110 7.40 -9.51 -30.98
C CYS A 110 7.37 -10.94 -31.53
N LYS A 111 6.90 -11.92 -30.73
CA LYS A 111 6.84 -13.33 -31.11
C LYS A 111 5.98 -13.60 -32.35
N ARG A 112 4.93 -12.80 -32.58
CA ARG A 112 4.04 -12.91 -33.75
C ARG A 112 4.63 -12.28 -35.02
N ARG A 113 5.70 -11.48 -34.92
CA ARG A 113 6.29 -10.74 -36.03
C ARG A 113 7.66 -11.32 -36.39
N PRO A 114 7.84 -11.89 -37.59
CA PRO A 114 9.10 -12.53 -37.97
C PRO A 114 10.27 -11.54 -38.06
N GLU A 115 9.99 -10.24 -38.24
CA GLU A 115 11.01 -9.18 -38.39
C GLU A 115 11.64 -8.72 -37.07
N LEU A 116 10.97 -8.92 -35.92
CA LEU A 116 11.54 -8.64 -34.60
C LEU A 116 12.12 -9.88 -33.93
N GLY A 117 11.48 -11.04 -34.11
CA GLY A 117 11.87 -12.27 -33.41
C GLY A 117 11.81 -12.15 -31.89
N GLN A 118 12.20 -13.22 -31.19
CA GLN A 118 12.30 -13.25 -29.73
C GLN A 118 13.55 -12.51 -29.23
N GLU A 119 14.63 -12.47 -30.02
CA GLU A 119 15.92 -11.91 -29.63
C GLU A 119 15.92 -10.37 -29.53
N LEU A 120 15.15 -9.66 -30.37
CA LEU A 120 15.09 -8.18 -30.34
C LEU A 120 13.99 -7.62 -29.41
N PHE A 121 13.30 -8.48 -28.65
CA PHE A 121 12.25 -8.05 -27.73
C PHE A 121 12.73 -6.98 -26.74
N LEU A 122 13.89 -7.21 -26.11
CA LEU A 122 14.46 -6.28 -25.12
C LEU A 122 14.86 -4.95 -25.74
N ALA A 123 15.44 -4.98 -26.93
CA ALA A 123 15.82 -3.78 -27.69
C ALA A 123 14.59 -2.95 -28.11
N TRP A 124 13.49 -3.61 -28.50
CA TRP A 124 12.24 -2.92 -28.80
C TRP A 124 11.57 -2.36 -27.55
N ALA A 125 11.56 -3.11 -26.44
CA ALA A 125 11.07 -2.63 -25.15
C ALA A 125 11.86 -1.39 -24.67
N ALA A 126 13.18 -1.35 -24.91
CA ALA A 126 14.00 -0.17 -24.63
C ALA A 126 13.54 1.07 -25.42
N TRP A 127 13.22 0.93 -26.71
CA TRP A 127 12.65 2.03 -27.51
C TRP A 127 11.28 2.49 -27.00
N VAL A 128 10.42 1.55 -26.56
CA VAL A 128 9.15 1.89 -25.90
C VAL A 128 9.42 2.71 -24.63
N CYS A 129 10.41 2.34 -23.82
CA CYS A 129 10.80 3.08 -22.62
C CYS A 129 11.37 4.47 -22.94
N VAL A 130 12.14 4.64 -24.03
CA VAL A 130 12.64 5.95 -24.48
C VAL A 130 11.48 6.89 -24.81
N TRP A 131 10.52 6.43 -25.61
CA TRP A 131 9.32 7.23 -25.93
C TRP A 131 8.48 7.51 -24.68
N THR A 132 8.35 6.53 -23.79
CA THR A 132 7.60 6.67 -22.53
C THR A 132 8.25 7.74 -21.65
N ALA A 133 9.57 7.71 -21.50
CA ALA A 133 10.34 8.70 -20.75
C ALA A 133 10.14 10.11 -21.34
N MET A 134 10.21 10.23 -22.67
CA MET A 134 9.99 11.50 -23.37
C MET A 134 8.59 12.05 -23.07
N LEU A 135 7.55 11.21 -23.13
CA LEU A 135 6.17 11.61 -22.86
C LEU A 135 5.96 12.01 -21.39
N LEU A 136 6.53 11.27 -20.44
CA LEU A 136 6.44 11.60 -19.00
C LEU A 136 7.14 12.94 -18.70
N ILE A 137 8.30 13.20 -19.31
CA ILE A 137 9.00 14.49 -19.19
C ILE A 137 8.12 15.61 -19.77
N PHE A 138 7.50 15.42 -20.94
CA PHE A 138 6.58 16.41 -21.49
C PHE A 138 5.37 16.67 -20.59
N LEU A 139 4.75 15.61 -20.03
CA LEU A 139 3.63 15.74 -19.09
C LEU A 139 4.03 16.55 -17.84
N ALA A 140 5.24 16.34 -17.32
CA ALA A 140 5.77 17.12 -16.20
C ALA A 140 5.97 18.60 -16.56
N ILE A 141 6.51 18.89 -17.74
CA ILE A 141 6.76 20.27 -18.23
C ILE A 141 5.45 21.04 -18.42
N PHE A 142 4.42 20.40 -18.99
CA PHE A 142 3.11 21.00 -19.27
C PHE A 142 2.16 21.02 -18.05
N ASN A 143 2.65 20.68 -16.86
CA ASN A 143 1.88 20.76 -15.62
C ASN A 143 0.62 19.86 -15.62
N ALA A 144 0.71 18.72 -16.32
CA ALA A 144 -0.39 17.75 -16.44
C ALA A 144 -0.75 17.11 -15.08
N CYS A 145 0.14 17.16 -14.09
CA CYS A 145 -0.11 16.69 -12.72
C CYS A 145 -1.28 17.43 -12.03
N THR A 146 -1.76 18.55 -12.58
CA THR A 146 -3.03 19.17 -12.10
C THR A 146 -4.27 18.32 -12.37
N ILE A 147 -4.20 17.35 -13.28
CA ILE A 147 -5.27 16.36 -13.52
C ILE A 147 -5.46 15.44 -12.31
N ILE A 148 -4.39 15.20 -11.54
CA ILE A 148 -4.39 14.32 -10.35
C ILE A 148 -5.39 14.82 -9.30
N ASN A 149 -5.52 16.14 -9.12
CA ASN A 149 -6.49 16.72 -8.19
C ASN A 149 -7.96 16.52 -8.62
N ARG A 150 -8.21 16.13 -9.88
CA ARG A 150 -9.55 15.76 -10.36
C ARG A 150 -9.83 14.27 -10.21
N PHE A 151 -8.81 13.50 -9.84
CA PHE A 151 -8.98 12.09 -9.54
C PHE A 151 -9.72 11.97 -8.21
N THR A 152 -10.90 11.34 -8.25
CA THR A 152 -11.75 11.21 -7.08
C THR A 152 -11.67 9.81 -6.50
N ARG A 153 -12.15 9.66 -5.26
CA ARG A 153 -12.07 8.40 -4.51
C ARG A 153 -12.71 7.23 -5.26
N VAL A 154 -13.82 7.50 -5.97
CA VAL A 154 -14.51 6.52 -6.82
C VAL A 154 -13.58 5.80 -7.80
N ALA A 155 -12.70 6.56 -8.45
CA ALA A 155 -11.81 6.00 -9.46
C ALA A 155 -10.66 5.21 -8.81
N GLY A 156 -10.16 5.65 -7.65
CA GLY A 156 -9.18 4.91 -6.85
C GLY A 156 -9.74 3.60 -6.29
N GLU A 157 -10.98 3.59 -5.81
CA GLU A 157 -11.67 2.40 -5.29
C GLU A 157 -11.90 1.36 -6.37
N LEU A 158 -12.40 1.77 -7.53
CA LEU A 158 -12.62 0.88 -8.67
C LEU A 158 -11.31 0.32 -9.23
N PHE A 159 -10.26 1.14 -9.26
CA PHE A 159 -8.93 0.71 -9.67
C PHE A 159 -8.35 -0.31 -8.68
N GLY A 160 -8.40 -0.01 -7.38
CA GLY A 160 -7.96 -0.93 -6.32
C GLY A 160 -8.67 -2.28 -6.41
N MET A 161 -10.00 -2.28 -6.59
CA MET A 161 -10.76 -3.53 -6.79
C MET A 161 -10.32 -4.31 -8.03
N LEU A 162 -9.99 -3.61 -9.12
CA LEU A 162 -9.58 -4.27 -10.36
C LEU A 162 -8.27 -5.02 -10.13
N ILE A 163 -7.28 -4.37 -9.51
CA ILE A 163 -6.01 -5.00 -9.14
C ILE A 163 -6.26 -6.19 -8.20
N THR A 164 -7.14 -6.06 -7.20
CA THR A 164 -7.48 -7.18 -6.31
C THR A 164 -8.02 -8.40 -7.08
N VAL A 165 -8.94 -8.19 -8.02
CA VAL A 165 -9.52 -9.29 -8.82
C VAL A 165 -8.49 -9.87 -9.79
N LEU A 166 -7.62 -9.05 -10.39
CA LEU A 166 -6.54 -9.51 -11.25
C LEU A 166 -5.52 -10.37 -10.48
N PHE A 167 -5.09 -9.95 -9.29
CA PHE A 167 -4.22 -10.75 -8.42
C PHE A 167 -4.84 -12.09 -8.03
N LEU A 168 -6.13 -12.10 -7.69
CA LEU A 168 -6.82 -13.34 -7.36
C LEU A 168 -6.92 -14.27 -8.58
N GLN A 169 -7.20 -13.71 -9.76
CA GLN A 169 -7.22 -14.45 -11.02
C GLN A 169 -5.84 -15.05 -11.32
N GLU A 170 -4.76 -14.30 -11.10
CA GLU A 170 -3.41 -14.75 -11.36
C GLU A 170 -2.96 -15.83 -10.37
N ALA A 171 -3.33 -15.71 -9.09
CA ALA A 171 -3.13 -16.78 -8.11
C ALA A 171 -3.81 -18.10 -8.56
N VAL A 172 -5.05 -18.02 -9.05
CA VAL A 172 -5.78 -19.20 -9.55
C VAL A 172 -5.13 -19.77 -10.81
N LYS A 173 -4.75 -18.93 -11.78
CA LYS A 173 -4.01 -19.37 -12.98
C LYS A 173 -2.67 -20.02 -12.63
N GLY A 174 -1.97 -19.46 -11.66
CA GLY A 174 -0.74 -20.00 -11.11
C GLY A 174 -0.90 -21.41 -10.56
N VAL A 175 -1.89 -21.63 -9.69
CA VAL A 175 -2.20 -22.97 -9.15
C VAL A 175 -2.59 -23.95 -10.26
N ILE A 176 -3.41 -23.53 -11.24
CA ILE A 176 -3.78 -24.38 -12.38
C ILE A 176 -2.56 -24.73 -13.25
N SER A 177 -1.59 -23.82 -13.37
CA SER A 177 -0.38 -24.05 -14.16
C SER A 177 0.54 -25.12 -13.54
N GLU A 178 0.43 -25.39 -12.25
CA GLU A 178 1.17 -26.45 -11.57
C GLU A 178 0.66 -27.86 -11.91
N PHE A 179 -0.58 -27.98 -12.38
CA PHE A 179 -1.15 -29.22 -12.92
C PHE A 179 -0.77 -29.49 -14.38
N ASN A 180 -0.11 -28.53 -15.05
CA ASN A 180 0.25 -28.62 -16.45
C ASN A 180 1.77 -28.67 -16.64
N VAL A 181 2.21 -29.27 -17.75
CA VAL A 181 3.62 -29.28 -18.14
C VAL A 181 4.05 -27.85 -18.50
N PRO A 182 5.20 -27.35 -18.00
CA PRO A 182 5.72 -26.04 -18.36
C PRO A 182 5.88 -25.90 -19.87
N LYS A 183 5.52 -24.73 -20.41
CA LYS A 183 5.70 -24.43 -21.84
C LYS A 183 7.20 -24.37 -22.14
N GLY A 184 7.68 -25.20 -23.07
CA GLY A 184 9.09 -25.21 -23.50
C GLY A 184 9.93 -26.36 -22.96
N GLU A 185 9.42 -27.18 -22.02
CA GLU A 185 10.16 -28.34 -21.50
C GLU A 185 9.71 -29.67 -22.15
N ASN A 186 10.66 -30.60 -22.26
CA ASN A 186 10.40 -31.89 -22.90
C ASN A 186 9.35 -32.70 -22.12
N PRO A 187 8.18 -33.03 -22.73
CA PRO A 187 7.10 -33.75 -22.04
C PRO A 187 7.46 -35.20 -21.68
N LYS A 188 8.64 -35.67 -22.10
CA LYS A 188 9.15 -37.03 -21.86
C LYS A 188 9.93 -37.20 -20.56
N LEU A 189 10.22 -36.12 -19.82
CA LEU A 189 10.91 -36.22 -18.53
C LEU A 189 10.03 -36.95 -17.51
N GLU A 190 10.63 -37.83 -16.69
CA GLU A 190 9.91 -38.59 -15.65
C GLU A 190 9.10 -37.69 -14.71
N LYS A 191 9.61 -36.48 -14.44
CA LYS A 191 8.96 -35.41 -13.66
C LYS A 191 7.59 -34.97 -14.23
N TYR A 192 7.36 -35.13 -15.54
CA TYR A 192 6.13 -34.72 -16.24
C TYR A 192 5.19 -35.89 -16.54
N GLN A 193 5.47 -37.08 -16.03
CA GLN A 193 4.50 -38.16 -16.04
C GLN A 193 3.28 -37.82 -15.18
N PHE A 194 2.11 -38.32 -15.59
CA PHE A 194 0.83 -38.03 -14.96
C PHE A 194 0.81 -38.16 -13.42
N PRO A 195 1.42 -39.20 -12.80
CA PRO A 195 1.41 -39.32 -11.33
C PRO A 195 2.15 -38.17 -10.63
N TRP A 196 3.29 -37.74 -11.17
CA TRP A 196 4.11 -36.67 -10.60
C TRP A 196 3.52 -35.29 -10.83
N LEU A 197 2.92 -35.09 -12.01
CA LEU A 197 2.24 -33.84 -12.34
C LEU A 197 0.99 -33.63 -11.47
N TYR A 198 0.20 -34.69 -11.28
CA TYR A 198 -0.95 -34.67 -10.38
C TYR A 198 -0.55 -34.43 -8.92
N THR A 199 0.53 -35.09 -8.46
CA THR A 199 1.08 -34.90 -7.12
C THR A 199 1.58 -33.46 -6.91
N ASN A 200 2.26 -32.89 -7.90
CA ASN A 200 2.71 -31.49 -7.87
C ASN A 200 1.52 -30.53 -7.77
N GLY A 201 0.49 -30.73 -8.59
CA GLY A 201 -0.72 -29.91 -8.53
C GLY A 201 -1.44 -30.00 -7.18
N LEU A 202 -1.57 -31.20 -6.62
CA LEU A 202 -2.20 -31.40 -5.30
C LEU A 202 -1.39 -30.70 -4.19
N LEU A 203 -0.06 -30.88 -4.18
CA LEU A 203 0.82 -30.18 -3.25
C LEU A 203 0.74 -28.66 -3.44
N ALA A 204 0.59 -28.19 -4.68
CA ALA A 204 0.44 -26.77 -4.96
C ALA A 204 -0.84 -26.18 -4.34
N VAL A 205 -1.96 -26.91 -4.42
CA VAL A 205 -3.22 -26.52 -3.75
C VAL A 205 -3.03 -26.50 -2.23
N ILE A 206 -2.41 -27.53 -1.65
CA ILE A 206 -2.18 -27.63 -0.20
C ILE A 206 -1.30 -26.48 0.29
N PHE A 207 -0.19 -26.20 -0.39
CA PHE A 207 0.73 -25.12 0.00
C PHE A 207 0.14 -23.74 -0.24
N SER A 208 -0.52 -23.52 -1.38
CA SER A 208 -1.16 -22.24 -1.67
C SER A 208 -2.27 -21.91 -0.66
N PHE A 209 -3.18 -22.86 -0.39
CA PHE A 209 -4.25 -22.67 0.58
C PHE A 209 -3.72 -22.62 2.03
N GLY A 210 -2.68 -23.41 2.33
CA GLY A 210 -2.00 -23.41 3.62
C GLY A 210 -1.40 -22.05 3.95
N VAL A 211 -0.65 -21.46 3.02
CA VAL A 211 -0.07 -20.11 3.13
C VAL A 211 -1.17 -19.06 3.25
N LEU A 212 -2.22 -19.15 2.43
CA LEU A 212 -3.36 -18.23 2.48
C LEU A 212 -4.03 -18.23 3.88
N PHE A 213 -4.38 -19.42 4.37
CA PHE A 213 -5.08 -19.57 5.64
C PHE A 213 -4.23 -19.11 6.82
N THR A 214 -2.97 -19.55 6.86
CA THR A 214 -2.04 -19.20 7.94
C THR A 214 -1.72 -17.70 7.91
N SER A 215 -1.45 -17.09 6.76
CA SER A 215 -1.24 -15.64 6.63
C SER A 215 -2.45 -14.83 7.12
N LEU A 216 -3.67 -15.22 6.77
CA LEU A 216 -4.89 -14.53 7.24
C LEU A 216 -5.10 -14.66 8.76
N LYS A 217 -4.74 -15.80 9.34
CA LYS A 217 -4.81 -16.01 10.80
C LYS A 217 -3.75 -15.20 11.53
N THR A 218 -2.55 -15.17 10.98
CA THR A 218 -1.40 -14.42 11.48
C THR A 218 -1.64 -12.91 11.43
N ARG A 219 -2.29 -12.38 10.38
CA ARG A 219 -2.74 -10.97 10.35
C ARG A 219 -3.71 -10.65 11.49
N LYS A 220 -4.56 -11.61 11.86
CA LYS A 220 -5.46 -11.51 13.01
C LYS A 220 -4.80 -11.87 14.34
N ALA A 221 -3.48 -12.09 14.39
CA ALA A 221 -2.77 -12.44 15.62
C ALA A 221 -3.01 -11.40 16.71
N ARG A 222 -3.10 -10.10 16.36
CA ARG A 222 -3.42 -9.03 17.32
C ARG A 222 -4.74 -9.21 18.06
N LEU A 223 -5.72 -9.92 17.48
CA LEU A 223 -7.00 -10.20 18.12
C LEU A 223 -7.01 -11.52 18.90
N TRP A 224 -5.90 -12.26 18.91
CA TRP A 224 -5.81 -13.51 19.65
C TRP A 224 -5.87 -13.25 21.15
N ARG A 225 -6.71 -14.03 21.84
CA ARG A 225 -6.81 -14.00 23.31
C ARG A 225 -5.66 -14.72 24.01
N TYR A 226 -4.86 -15.46 23.25
CA TYR A 226 -3.75 -16.26 23.73
C TYR A 226 -2.43 -15.68 23.19
N GLY A 227 -1.37 -15.78 24.01
CA GLY A 227 -0.05 -15.23 23.71
C GLY A 227 0.24 -13.92 24.46
N THR A 228 1.51 -13.68 24.73
CA THR A 228 1.95 -12.40 25.31
C THR A 228 1.87 -11.29 24.27
N GLY A 229 1.65 -10.05 24.70
CA GLY A 229 1.48 -8.91 23.80
C GLY A 229 2.65 -8.73 22.82
N TRP A 230 3.89 -8.97 23.29
CA TRP A 230 5.10 -8.89 22.46
C TRP A 230 5.11 -9.91 21.31
N ILE A 231 4.82 -11.19 21.59
CA ILE A 231 4.75 -12.24 20.57
C ILE A 231 3.64 -11.93 19.56
N ARG A 232 2.50 -11.45 20.07
CA ARG A 232 1.34 -11.10 19.26
C ARG A 232 1.63 -9.95 18.28
N GLY A 233 2.34 -8.93 18.74
CA GLY A 233 2.80 -7.82 17.91
C GLY A 233 3.79 -8.28 16.84
N PHE A 234 4.82 -9.02 17.24
CA PHE A 234 5.81 -9.56 16.32
C PHE A 234 5.19 -10.44 15.23
N LEU A 235 4.29 -11.34 15.62
CA LEU A 235 3.62 -12.26 14.69
C LEU A 235 2.65 -11.52 13.76
N ALA A 236 2.04 -10.42 14.18
CA ALA A 236 1.18 -9.61 13.32
C ALA A 236 1.98 -8.82 12.27
N ASP A 237 3.16 -8.32 12.62
CA ASP A 237 3.99 -7.47 11.76
C ASP A 237 4.86 -8.29 10.79
N TYR A 238 5.51 -9.34 11.28
CA TYR A 238 6.42 -10.20 10.50
C TYR A 238 5.80 -11.54 10.12
N GLY A 239 4.49 -11.63 10.25
CA GLY A 239 3.75 -12.84 10.10
C GLY A 239 3.79 -13.47 8.71
N VAL A 240 3.58 -12.66 7.69
CA VAL A 240 3.51 -13.15 6.30
C VAL A 240 4.87 -13.70 5.83
N PRO A 241 6.01 -13.03 6.07
CA PRO A 241 7.33 -13.59 5.79
C PRO A 241 7.63 -14.87 6.57
N LEU A 242 7.28 -14.91 7.86
CA LEU A 242 7.49 -16.07 8.70
C LEU A 242 6.67 -17.28 8.20
N VAL A 243 5.42 -17.06 7.81
CA VAL A 243 4.56 -18.09 7.21
C VAL A 243 5.19 -18.65 5.92
N ILE A 244 5.71 -17.79 5.04
CA ILE A 244 6.38 -18.23 3.80
C ILE A 244 7.60 -19.09 4.12
N LEU A 245 8.41 -18.68 5.10
CA LEU A 245 9.57 -19.46 5.54
C LEU A 245 9.14 -20.81 6.12
N CYS A 246 8.12 -20.84 6.98
CA CYS A 246 7.61 -22.08 7.58
C CYS A 246 7.05 -23.05 6.53
N TRP A 247 6.26 -22.57 5.56
CA TRP A 247 5.74 -23.43 4.48
C TRP A 247 6.82 -23.86 3.50
N THR A 248 7.82 -23.01 3.26
CA THR A 248 9.01 -23.39 2.49
C THR A 248 9.77 -24.49 3.20
N ALA A 249 10.01 -24.37 4.52
CA ALA A 249 10.66 -25.42 5.32
C ALA A 249 9.84 -26.72 5.34
N LEU A 250 8.53 -26.64 5.49
CA LEU A 250 7.62 -27.79 5.44
C LEU A 250 7.67 -28.50 4.08
N SER A 251 7.87 -27.76 2.99
CA SER A 251 8.06 -28.32 1.66
C SER A 251 9.31 -29.21 1.55
N TYR A 252 10.32 -29.04 2.40
CA TYR A 252 11.50 -29.92 2.45
C TYR A 252 11.29 -31.16 3.31
N MET A 253 10.25 -31.18 4.15
CA MET A 253 9.92 -32.34 5.01
C MET A 253 9.08 -33.40 4.29
N ILE A 254 8.71 -33.18 3.02
CA ILE A 254 7.94 -34.14 2.22
C ILE A 254 8.77 -35.42 2.07
N PRO A 255 8.18 -36.61 2.30
CA PRO A 255 8.91 -37.87 2.27
C PRO A 255 9.61 -38.12 0.92
N GLY A 256 10.83 -38.65 0.99
CA GLY A 256 11.73 -38.90 -0.16
C GLY A 256 11.25 -39.92 -1.20
N GLN A 257 9.98 -40.32 -1.16
CA GLN A 257 9.32 -41.07 -2.23
C GLN A 257 8.91 -40.17 -3.41
N VAL A 258 8.97 -38.85 -3.26
CA VAL A 258 8.59 -37.88 -4.30
C VAL A 258 9.79 -37.54 -5.18
N SER A 259 9.61 -37.49 -6.52
CA SER A 259 10.69 -37.14 -7.46
C SER A 259 11.32 -35.78 -7.12
N SER A 260 12.63 -35.65 -7.32
CA SER A 260 13.45 -34.49 -6.90
C SER A 260 13.03 -33.13 -7.46
N GLY A 261 12.08 -33.09 -8.39
CA GLY A 261 11.51 -31.88 -8.98
C GLY A 261 10.14 -31.47 -8.44
N VAL A 262 9.56 -32.20 -7.49
CA VAL A 262 8.23 -31.92 -6.92
C VAL A 262 8.37 -31.59 -5.43
N PRO A 263 7.87 -30.42 -4.94
CA PRO A 263 7.12 -29.41 -5.67
C PRO A 263 8.00 -28.53 -6.56
N ARG A 264 7.39 -27.96 -7.60
CA ARG A 264 8.04 -27.00 -8.49
C ARG A 264 8.59 -25.81 -7.70
N ARG A 265 9.84 -25.46 -7.97
CA ARG A 265 10.57 -24.39 -7.29
C ARG A 265 10.83 -23.25 -8.24
N LEU A 266 11.02 -22.08 -7.66
CA LEU A 266 11.32 -20.86 -8.39
C LEU A 266 12.58 -21.05 -9.25
N PHE A 267 12.45 -20.78 -10.55
CA PHE A 267 13.59 -20.73 -11.45
C PHE A 267 14.10 -19.30 -11.52
N CYS A 268 15.19 -19.01 -10.79
CA CYS A 268 15.95 -17.79 -11.01
C CYS A 268 17.30 -18.18 -11.60
N PRO A 269 17.76 -17.58 -12.72
CA PRO A 269 19.17 -17.64 -13.05
C PRO A 269 19.98 -16.92 -11.96
N LEU A 270 21.23 -17.30 -11.75
CA LEU A 270 22.13 -16.48 -10.91
C LEU A 270 22.54 -15.22 -11.69
N LEU A 271 22.80 -14.13 -10.96
CA LEU A 271 23.31 -12.86 -11.53
C LEU A 271 24.50 -13.04 -12.48
N TRP A 272 25.34 -14.04 -12.22
CA TRP A 272 26.60 -14.34 -12.91
C TRP A 272 26.46 -15.30 -14.09
N GLU A 273 25.25 -15.80 -14.38
CA GLU A 273 25.00 -16.70 -15.52
C GLU A 273 24.85 -15.89 -16.82
N SER A 274 25.31 -16.49 -17.93
CA SER A 274 25.39 -15.84 -19.24
C SER A 274 24.05 -15.32 -19.77
N GLU A 275 22.92 -15.90 -19.35
CA GLU A 275 21.57 -15.45 -19.70
C GLU A 275 21.22 -14.08 -19.08
N SER A 276 21.69 -13.79 -17.86
CA SER A 276 21.49 -12.50 -17.18
C SER A 276 22.43 -11.40 -17.70
N LEU A 277 23.63 -11.77 -18.16
CA LEU A 277 24.62 -10.80 -18.69
C LEU A 277 24.21 -10.15 -20.01
N HIS A 278 23.40 -10.83 -20.83
CA HIS A 278 22.91 -10.28 -22.11
C HIS A 278 22.01 -9.05 -21.91
N HIS A 279 21.27 -8.98 -20.80
CA HIS A 279 20.35 -7.90 -20.46
C HIS A 279 21.04 -6.54 -20.24
N TRP A 280 22.26 -6.54 -19.71
CA TRP A 280 23.03 -5.32 -19.47
C TRP A 280 23.64 -4.70 -20.75
N THR A 281 23.54 -5.38 -21.89
CA THR A 281 24.09 -4.94 -23.19
C THR A 281 23.03 -4.46 -24.20
N VAL A 282 21.76 -4.34 -23.79
CA VAL A 282 20.62 -3.98 -24.67
C VAL A 282 20.86 -2.73 -25.51
N ILE A 283 21.61 -1.74 -25.00
CA ILE A 283 21.98 -0.52 -25.74
C ILE A 283 22.64 -0.83 -27.10
N LYS A 284 23.43 -1.92 -27.20
CA LYS A 284 24.11 -2.31 -28.44
C LYS A 284 23.14 -2.88 -29.47
N ASP A 285 22.05 -3.50 -29.03
CA ASP A 285 21.06 -4.15 -29.89
C ASP A 285 19.93 -3.20 -30.30
N MET A 286 19.79 -2.04 -29.64
CA MET A 286 18.81 -1.01 -30.01
C MET A 286 18.95 -0.53 -31.46
N GLY A 287 20.17 -0.51 -32.00
CA GLY A 287 20.44 -0.11 -33.39
C GLY A 287 20.05 -1.15 -34.45
N LYS A 288 19.76 -2.39 -34.04
CA LYS A 288 19.35 -3.49 -34.94
C LYS A 288 17.84 -3.50 -35.20
N VAL A 289 17.06 -2.73 -34.44
CA VAL A 289 15.59 -2.68 -34.58
C VAL A 289 15.22 -1.88 -35.85
N PRO A 290 14.34 -2.41 -36.72
CA PRO A 290 13.94 -1.68 -37.92
C PRO A 290 13.23 -0.36 -37.56
N ILE A 291 13.51 0.69 -38.34
CA ILE A 291 13.03 2.07 -38.10
C ILE A 291 11.49 2.12 -37.98
N MET A 292 10.77 1.32 -38.77
CA MET A 292 9.31 1.24 -38.70
C MET A 292 8.80 0.85 -37.30
N TYR A 293 9.48 -0.08 -36.63
CA TYR A 293 9.10 -0.52 -35.29
C TYR A 293 9.53 0.44 -34.19
N ILE A 294 10.58 1.25 -34.43
CA ILE A 294 10.96 2.34 -33.55
C ILE A 294 9.85 3.41 -33.51
N PHE A 295 9.25 3.75 -34.65
CA PHE A 295 8.08 4.63 -34.68
C PHE A 295 6.81 3.95 -34.16
N ALA A 296 6.61 2.66 -34.47
CA ALA A 296 5.47 1.90 -33.96
C ALA A 296 5.49 1.77 -32.42
N ALA A 297 6.68 1.78 -31.79
CA ALA A 297 6.86 1.78 -30.34
C ALA A 297 6.20 2.99 -29.64
N PHE A 298 5.90 4.07 -30.37
CA PHE A 298 5.18 5.21 -29.83
C PHE A 298 3.80 4.85 -29.28
N ILE A 299 3.07 3.94 -29.94
CA ILE A 299 1.72 3.53 -29.52
C ILE A 299 1.74 2.91 -28.12
N PRO A 300 2.47 1.80 -27.87
CA PRO A 300 2.56 1.25 -26.53
C PRO A 300 3.20 2.24 -25.53
N ALA A 301 4.11 3.11 -25.97
CA ALA A 301 4.73 4.10 -25.08
C ALA A 301 3.73 5.14 -24.55
N VAL A 302 2.79 5.63 -25.36
CA VAL A 302 1.70 6.52 -24.89
C VAL A 302 0.87 5.84 -23.79
N MET A 303 0.68 4.53 -23.93
CA MET A 303 -0.16 3.74 -23.02
C MET A 303 0.56 3.49 -21.70
N ILE A 304 1.85 3.09 -21.75
CA ILE A 304 2.69 2.95 -20.55
C ILE A 304 2.87 4.30 -19.87
N ALA A 305 3.06 5.40 -20.61
CA ALA A 305 3.16 6.74 -20.03
C ALA A 305 1.88 7.13 -19.28
N GLY A 306 0.71 6.84 -19.85
CA GLY A 306 -0.59 7.06 -19.19
C GLY A 306 -0.75 6.23 -17.92
N LEU A 307 -0.35 4.95 -17.97
CA LEU A 307 -0.36 4.03 -16.83
C LEU A 307 0.59 4.49 -15.71
N TYR A 308 1.83 4.84 -16.05
CA TYR A 308 2.84 5.26 -15.08
C TYR A 308 2.49 6.61 -14.45
N PHE A 309 1.99 7.54 -15.26
CA PHE A 309 1.41 8.77 -14.75
C PHE A 309 0.28 8.48 -13.77
N PHE A 310 -0.60 7.54 -14.09
CA PHE A 310 -1.72 7.16 -13.25
C PHE A 310 -1.28 6.52 -11.93
N ASP A 311 -0.60 5.37 -11.99
CA ASP A 311 -0.20 4.59 -10.82
C ASP A 311 0.65 5.40 -9.85
N HIS A 312 1.66 6.12 -10.37
CA HIS A 312 2.56 6.91 -9.55
C HIS A 312 1.85 8.08 -8.86
N SER A 313 0.89 8.71 -9.56
CA SER A 313 0.10 9.80 -9.01
C SER A 313 -0.85 9.33 -7.92
N VAL A 314 -1.56 8.21 -8.15
CA VAL A 314 -2.48 7.65 -7.15
C VAL A 314 -1.71 7.13 -5.94
N ALA A 315 -0.57 6.46 -6.13
CA ALA A 315 0.30 6.04 -5.04
C ALA A 315 0.81 7.22 -4.20
N SER A 316 1.19 8.33 -4.86
CA SER A 316 1.62 9.55 -4.18
C SER A 316 0.48 10.23 -3.40
N GLN A 317 -0.74 10.27 -3.96
CA GLN A 317 -1.92 10.77 -3.24
C GLN A 317 -2.29 9.92 -2.03
N LEU A 318 -2.26 8.58 -2.15
CA LEU A 318 -2.56 7.67 -1.04
C LEU A 318 -1.48 7.72 0.06
N ALA A 319 -0.22 7.97 -0.29
CA ALA A 319 0.83 8.23 0.70
C ALA A 319 0.68 9.60 1.39
N GLN A 320 -0.11 10.51 0.83
CA GLN A 320 -0.28 11.89 1.31
C GLN A 320 -1.71 12.21 1.74
N GLN A 321 -2.43 11.21 2.25
CA GLN A 321 -3.76 11.46 2.81
C GLN A 321 -3.71 12.50 3.92
N LYS A 322 -4.73 13.35 3.98
CA LYS A 322 -4.86 14.40 4.99
C LYS A 322 -4.84 13.83 6.42
N GLU A 323 -5.25 12.57 6.59
CA GLU A 323 -5.24 11.81 7.83
C GLU A 323 -3.85 11.75 8.51
N PHE A 324 -2.78 11.86 7.72
CA PHE A 324 -1.41 11.78 8.21
C PHE A 324 -0.81 13.12 8.67
N ASN A 325 -1.54 14.23 8.51
CA ASN A 325 -1.13 15.58 8.91
C ASN A 325 0.32 15.92 8.50
N LEU A 326 0.64 15.71 7.20
CA LEU A 326 1.97 15.98 6.65
C LEU A 326 2.29 17.47 6.66
N LYS A 327 3.56 17.80 6.94
CA LYS A 327 4.03 19.19 7.05
C LYS A 327 4.69 19.70 5.78
N ASN A 328 5.39 18.84 5.06
CA ASN A 328 6.19 19.28 3.93
C ASN A 328 5.32 19.41 2.67
N PRO A 329 5.65 20.36 1.78
CA PRO A 329 4.88 20.59 0.54
C PRO A 329 4.95 19.38 -0.39
N SER A 330 3.85 18.98 -1.03
CA SER A 330 3.87 17.89 -2.02
C SER A 330 4.62 18.28 -3.30
N ALA A 331 5.20 17.29 -4.00
CA ALA A 331 6.10 17.51 -5.14
C ALA A 331 5.75 16.62 -6.36
N TYR A 332 4.48 16.62 -6.77
CA TYR A 332 3.97 15.74 -7.83
C TYR A 332 4.62 15.95 -9.21
N HIS A 333 4.97 17.18 -9.60
CA HIS A 333 5.51 17.45 -10.94
C HIS A 333 6.95 16.95 -11.06
N TYR A 334 7.72 17.14 -10.00
CA TYR A 334 9.10 16.71 -9.94
C TYR A 334 9.22 15.18 -9.83
N ASP A 335 8.33 14.53 -9.09
CA ASP A 335 8.29 13.06 -9.00
C ASP A 335 8.00 12.40 -10.36
N ILE A 336 7.07 12.96 -11.16
CA ILE A 336 6.79 12.46 -12.52
C ILE A 336 7.98 12.69 -13.47
N LEU A 337 8.67 13.83 -13.34
CA LEU A 337 9.89 14.08 -14.11
C LEU A 337 10.96 13.03 -13.78
N LEU A 338 11.16 12.75 -12.49
CA LEU A 338 12.11 11.75 -12.03
C LEU A 338 11.72 10.35 -12.51
N LEU A 339 10.42 10.01 -12.49
CA LEU A 339 9.91 8.74 -13.03
C LEU A 339 10.25 8.59 -14.52
N GLY A 340 10.16 9.65 -15.31
CA GLY A 340 10.58 9.66 -16.71
C GLY A 340 12.08 9.35 -16.87
N ILE A 341 12.93 9.97 -16.06
CA ILE A 341 14.39 9.73 -16.06
C ILE A 341 14.71 8.29 -15.64
N ILE A 342 14.07 7.79 -14.57
CA ILE A 342 14.25 6.41 -14.10
C ILE A 342 13.80 5.42 -15.19
N THR A 343 12.67 5.69 -15.86
CA THR A 343 12.17 4.85 -16.96
C THR A 343 13.16 4.77 -18.11
N LEU A 344 13.81 5.89 -18.43
CA LEU A 344 14.88 5.93 -19.45
C LEU A 344 16.06 5.05 -19.04
N ILE A 345 16.53 5.17 -17.79
CA ILE A 345 17.65 4.37 -17.27
C ILE A 345 17.30 2.87 -17.30
N CYS A 346 16.12 2.48 -16.81
CA CYS A 346 15.67 1.09 -16.83
C CYS A 346 15.58 0.54 -18.26
N GLY A 347 14.99 1.31 -19.19
CA GLY A 347 14.89 0.92 -20.59
C GLY A 347 16.25 0.67 -21.24
N LEU A 348 17.22 1.55 -20.99
CA LEU A 348 18.60 1.38 -21.50
C LEU A 348 19.31 0.18 -20.89
N LEU A 349 19.03 -0.14 -19.62
CA LEU A 349 19.57 -1.31 -18.93
C LEU A 349 18.83 -2.62 -19.25
N GLY A 350 17.77 -2.59 -20.07
CA GLY A 350 16.94 -3.77 -20.34
C GLY A 350 16.06 -4.21 -19.16
N LEU A 351 15.94 -3.37 -18.12
CA LEU A 351 15.19 -3.67 -16.92
C LEU A 351 13.73 -3.19 -17.06
N PRO A 352 12.75 -3.92 -16.51
CA PRO A 352 11.36 -3.47 -16.49
C PRO A 352 11.25 -2.21 -15.61
N PRO A 353 10.69 -1.09 -16.07
CA PRO A 353 10.62 0.13 -15.27
C PRO A 353 9.73 -0.05 -14.04
N SER A 354 10.14 0.57 -12.94
CA SER A 354 9.37 0.56 -11.69
C SER A 354 8.53 1.84 -11.55
N ASN A 355 7.36 1.73 -10.93
CA ASN A 355 6.43 2.84 -10.67
C ASN A 355 6.01 2.85 -9.18
N GLY A 356 5.15 3.81 -8.79
CA GLY A 356 4.70 3.93 -7.40
C GLY A 356 3.72 2.81 -7.04
N VAL A 357 3.99 2.04 -5.98
CA VAL A 357 3.21 0.85 -5.64
C VAL A 357 2.11 1.18 -4.62
N LEU A 358 0.86 0.84 -4.95
CA LEU A 358 -0.36 1.30 -4.25
C LEU A 358 -0.67 0.68 -2.88
N PRO A 359 -0.26 -0.56 -2.52
CA PRO A 359 -0.33 -1.01 -1.11
C PRO A 359 0.89 -0.58 -0.28
N GLN A 360 2.09 -0.59 -0.86
CA GLN A 360 3.33 -0.42 -0.10
C GLN A 360 3.55 1.02 0.39
N SER A 361 3.21 2.01 -0.43
CA SER A 361 3.40 3.43 -0.12
C SER A 361 2.56 3.93 1.08
N PRO A 362 1.24 3.64 1.17
CA PRO A 362 0.46 3.97 2.36
C PRO A 362 0.87 3.14 3.58
N MET A 363 1.26 1.87 3.42
CA MET A 363 1.77 1.04 4.52
C MET A 363 3.06 1.59 5.12
N HIS A 364 3.95 2.12 4.28
CA HIS A 364 5.18 2.79 4.71
C HIS A 364 4.86 4.08 5.50
N THR A 365 3.97 4.91 4.97
CA THR A 365 3.53 6.14 5.65
C THR A 365 2.92 5.82 7.02
N LYS A 366 2.08 4.79 7.09
CA LYS A 366 1.44 4.34 8.32
C LYS A 366 2.44 3.80 9.34
N SER A 367 3.39 2.96 8.94
CA SER A 367 4.38 2.42 9.88
C SER A 367 5.23 3.53 10.52
N LEU A 368 5.53 4.58 9.76
CA LEU A 368 6.18 5.80 10.27
C LEU A 368 5.27 6.65 11.15
N ALA A 369 3.97 6.73 10.84
CA ALA A 369 3.00 7.42 11.68
C ALA A 369 2.93 6.81 13.09
N VAL A 370 2.87 5.48 13.14
CA VAL A 370 2.86 4.70 14.38
C VAL A 370 4.14 4.93 15.16
N LEU A 371 5.29 4.87 14.49
CA LEU A 371 6.59 5.11 15.11
C LEU A 371 6.63 6.49 15.78
N LYS A 372 6.26 7.56 15.05
CA LYS A 372 6.27 8.92 15.58
C LYS A 372 5.30 9.09 16.74
N ARG A 373 4.08 8.52 16.62
CA ARG A 373 3.09 8.54 17.70
C ARG A 373 3.62 7.87 18.96
N GLN A 374 4.27 6.71 18.85
CA GLN A 374 4.87 6.01 19.99
C GLN A 374 5.98 6.83 20.65
N LEU A 375 6.83 7.49 19.85
CA LEU A 375 7.88 8.37 20.37
C LEU A 375 7.28 9.52 21.20
N ILE A 376 6.27 10.21 20.64
CA ILE A 376 5.60 11.33 21.30
C ILE A 376 4.88 10.86 22.55
N ARG A 377 4.11 9.77 22.46
CA ARG A 377 3.41 9.16 23.59
C ARG A 377 4.36 8.84 24.73
N LYS A 378 5.48 8.16 24.46
CA LYS A 378 6.43 7.75 25.50
C LYS A 378 6.98 8.96 26.25
N LYS A 379 7.39 10.02 25.53
CA LYS A 379 7.88 11.24 26.17
C LYS A 379 6.79 12.01 26.91
N MET A 380 5.58 12.10 26.35
CA MET A 380 4.46 12.78 27.01
C MET A 380 4.02 12.07 28.28
N VAL A 381 3.88 10.73 28.24
CA VAL A 381 3.53 9.93 29.42
C VAL A 381 4.61 10.06 30.49
N GLN A 382 5.89 10.04 30.10
CA GLN A 382 6.98 10.26 31.04
C GLN A 382 6.88 11.65 31.68
N SER A 383 6.70 12.71 30.89
CA SER A 383 6.54 14.09 31.38
C SER A 383 5.31 14.26 32.26
N ALA A 384 4.20 13.59 31.92
CA ALA A 384 2.98 13.58 32.71
C ALA A 384 3.18 12.86 34.06
N LYS A 385 3.84 11.68 34.06
CA LYS A 385 4.17 10.94 35.28
C LYS A 385 5.12 11.74 36.19
N GLU A 386 6.11 12.40 35.62
CA GLU A 386 6.99 13.33 36.34
C GLU A 386 6.21 14.50 36.93
N GLY A 387 5.30 15.13 36.16
CA GLY A 387 4.43 16.20 36.66
C GLY A 387 3.50 15.75 37.79
N ILE A 388 2.91 14.56 37.70
CA ILE A 388 2.10 13.96 38.75
C ILE A 388 2.94 13.67 40.01
N SER A 389 4.16 13.15 39.84
CA SER A 389 5.08 12.87 40.95
C SER A 389 5.50 14.14 41.71
N GLN A 390 5.54 15.28 41.02
CA GLN A 390 5.88 16.58 41.58
C GLN A 390 4.65 17.34 42.14
N LEU A 391 3.46 16.71 42.19
CA LEU A 391 2.21 17.35 42.63
C LEU A 391 1.87 18.63 41.85
N ALA A 392 2.24 18.69 40.56
CA ALA A 392 1.97 19.84 39.71
C ALA A 392 0.47 20.03 39.42
N SER A 393 0.07 21.26 39.13
CA SER A 393 -1.32 21.58 38.73
C SER A 393 -1.68 20.94 37.38
N ASN A 394 -2.97 20.67 37.12
CA ASN A 394 -3.41 20.07 35.84
C ASN A 394 -3.01 20.93 34.62
N SER A 395 -3.02 22.25 34.79
CA SER A 395 -2.56 23.20 33.77
C SER A 395 -1.06 23.12 33.53
N GLU A 396 -0.27 22.89 34.57
CA GLU A 396 1.17 22.73 34.46
C GLU A 396 1.55 21.38 33.83
N ILE A 397 0.84 20.31 34.20
CA ILE A 397 0.99 18.98 33.56
C ILE A 397 0.67 19.08 32.07
N TYR A 398 -0.44 19.75 31.70
CA TYR A 398 -0.76 20.02 30.29
C TYR A 398 0.30 20.90 29.61
N GLY A 399 0.77 21.96 30.26
CA GLY A 399 1.80 22.84 29.71
C GLY A 399 3.12 22.11 29.42
N ARG A 400 3.53 21.20 30.30
CA ARG A 400 4.71 20.34 30.09
C ARG A 400 4.49 19.35 28.95
N MET A 401 3.33 18.69 28.87
CA MET A 401 2.99 17.81 27.75
C MET A 401 2.94 18.56 26.42
N GLN A 402 2.38 19.77 26.41
CA GLN A 402 2.32 20.63 25.24
C GLN A 402 3.72 21.07 24.81
N ALA A 403 4.60 21.43 25.75
CA ALA A 403 5.99 21.77 25.46
C ALA A 403 6.73 20.58 24.83
N VAL A 404 6.56 19.36 25.37
CA VAL A 404 7.11 18.13 24.80
C VAL A 404 6.57 17.88 23.39
N PHE A 405 5.28 18.13 23.15
CA PHE A 405 4.70 18.02 21.81
C PHE A 405 5.36 19.00 20.84
N ILE A 406 5.47 20.28 21.22
CA ILE A 406 6.03 21.33 20.37
C ILE A 406 7.50 21.05 20.05
N GLU A 407 8.29 20.66 21.05
CA GLU A 407 9.70 20.31 20.90
C GLU A 407 9.88 19.12 19.95
N MET A 408 9.14 18.04 20.18
CA MET A 408 9.25 16.83 19.36
C MET A 408 8.73 16.98 17.94
N ASP A 409 7.79 17.89 17.75
CA ASP A 409 7.14 18.10 16.48
C ASP A 409 7.83 19.18 15.64
N GLU A 410 8.78 19.96 16.19
CA GLU A 410 9.50 21.03 15.49
C GLU A 410 8.53 22.03 14.82
N SER A 411 7.38 22.30 15.45
CA SER A 411 6.35 23.20 14.90
C SER A 411 6.68 24.67 15.13
N PRO A 412 6.74 25.52 14.09
CA PRO A 412 7.03 26.95 14.24
C PRO A 412 5.83 27.79 14.71
N ALA A 413 4.62 27.22 14.81
CA ALA A 413 3.40 27.97 15.16
C ALA A 413 2.67 27.36 16.39
N PRO A 414 2.63 28.06 17.54
CA PRO A 414 1.93 27.58 18.74
C PRO A 414 0.40 27.52 18.59
N THR A 415 -0.18 28.36 17.74
CA THR A 415 -1.65 28.53 17.58
C THR A 415 -2.36 27.35 16.89
N SER A 416 -1.70 26.61 15.98
CA SER A 416 -2.30 25.42 15.36
C SER A 416 -2.31 24.23 16.31
N VAL A 417 -1.28 24.12 17.15
CA VAL A 417 -1.11 23.06 18.15
C VAL A 417 -2.19 23.16 19.23
N ASP A 418 -2.59 24.37 19.63
CA ASP A 418 -3.70 24.59 20.58
C ASP A 418 -5.05 24.08 20.05
N LYS A 419 -5.31 24.21 18.74
CA LYS A 419 -6.55 23.71 18.13
C LYS A 419 -6.56 22.18 18.07
N GLU A 420 -5.41 21.57 17.80
CA GLU A 420 -5.26 20.11 17.70
C GLU A 420 -5.26 19.41 19.06
N LEU A 421 -4.59 19.97 20.06
CA LEU A 421 -4.55 19.43 21.41
C LEU A 421 -5.76 19.86 22.25
N LYS A 422 -6.71 20.62 21.69
CA LYS A 422 -7.89 21.12 22.42
C LYS A 422 -8.65 20.01 23.14
N ASN A 423 -8.86 18.87 22.48
CA ASN A 423 -9.55 17.73 23.07
C ASN A 423 -8.74 17.10 24.22
N LEU A 424 -7.41 17.04 24.09
CA LEU A 424 -6.52 16.57 25.16
C LEU A 424 -6.53 17.57 26.33
N LYS A 425 -6.51 18.88 26.05
CA LYS A 425 -6.62 19.95 27.04
C LYS A 425 -7.91 19.81 27.83
N GLU A 426 -9.05 19.68 27.14
CA GLU A 426 -10.34 19.47 27.79
C GLU A 426 -10.40 18.18 28.61
N ALA A 427 -9.79 17.09 28.13
CA ALA A 427 -9.70 15.83 28.88
C ALA A 427 -8.85 15.96 30.16
N VAL A 428 -7.73 16.69 30.11
CA VAL A 428 -6.86 16.94 31.27
C VAL A 428 -7.51 17.91 32.27
N MET A 429 -8.23 18.92 31.77
CA MET A 429 -8.85 19.99 32.59
C MET A 429 -10.20 19.59 33.21
N LYS A 430 -10.88 18.54 32.73
CA LYS A 430 -12.15 18.05 33.28
C LYS A 430 -12.11 17.63 34.76
N ARG A 431 -10.93 17.59 35.37
CA ARG A 431 -10.72 17.40 36.81
C ARG A 431 -11.29 18.54 37.68
N ASP A 432 -11.44 19.75 37.13
CA ASP A 432 -11.81 20.94 37.91
C ASP A 432 -13.33 21.17 38.03
N GLY A 433 -14.17 20.34 37.39
CA GLY A 433 -15.61 20.63 37.22
C GLY A 433 -16.61 19.65 37.83
N ARG A 434 -16.19 18.54 38.45
CA ARG A 434 -17.12 17.56 39.07
C ARG A 434 -16.68 17.19 40.48
N GLU A 435 -17.32 17.80 41.46
CA GLU A 435 -17.46 17.19 42.78
C GLU A 435 -18.21 15.85 42.60
N ASN A 436 -17.64 14.77 43.13
CA ASN A 436 -18.13 13.38 43.10
C ASN A 436 -17.95 12.58 41.80
N GLY A 437 -16.77 11.99 41.67
CA GLY A 437 -16.54 10.80 40.83
C GLY A 437 -15.05 10.57 40.55
N LYS A 438 -14.44 9.55 41.16
CA LYS A 438 -13.04 9.14 40.98
C LYS A 438 -12.75 8.66 39.54
N GLU A 439 -12.62 9.56 38.58
CA GLU A 439 -11.85 9.27 37.37
C GLU A 439 -10.52 10.02 37.49
N ASN A 440 -9.52 9.33 38.03
CA ASN A 440 -8.14 9.84 38.01
C ASN A 440 -7.70 9.97 36.55
N PHE A 441 -7.01 11.05 36.21
CA PHE A 441 -6.37 11.20 34.91
C PHE A 441 -5.33 10.08 34.74
N ASP A 442 -5.69 9.06 33.98
CA ASP A 442 -4.77 8.03 33.52
C ASP A 442 -3.99 8.61 32.32
N PRO A 443 -2.71 9.01 32.49
CA PRO A 443 -1.96 9.65 31.41
C PRO A 443 -1.88 8.77 30.17
N GLU A 444 -1.79 7.45 30.34
CA GLU A 444 -1.70 6.50 29.24
C GLU A 444 -3.00 6.48 28.41
N LYS A 445 -4.17 6.32 29.03
CA LYS A 445 -5.45 6.22 28.31
C LYS A 445 -5.87 7.54 27.66
N HIS A 446 -5.70 8.67 28.35
CA HIS A 446 -6.15 9.96 27.84
C HIS A 446 -5.26 10.50 26.73
N ILE A 447 -3.94 10.29 26.81
CA ILE A 447 -3.01 10.62 25.71
C ILE A 447 -3.33 9.72 24.51
N ASP A 448 -3.56 8.42 24.72
CA ASP A 448 -3.88 7.52 23.62
C ASP A 448 -5.14 7.91 22.85
N ALA A 449 -6.19 8.35 23.55
CA ALA A 449 -7.44 8.74 22.90
C ALA A 449 -7.36 10.04 22.07
N HIS A 450 -6.46 10.97 22.42
CA HIS A 450 -6.50 12.34 21.87
C HIS A 450 -5.21 12.78 21.17
N LEU A 451 -4.16 11.95 21.14
CA LEU A 451 -2.91 12.30 20.46
C LEU A 451 -3.12 12.31 18.92
N PRO A 452 -2.92 13.44 18.23
CA PRO A 452 -3.05 13.50 16.78
C PRO A 452 -1.99 12.64 16.11
N VAL A 453 -2.36 12.04 14.99
CA VAL A 453 -1.45 11.20 14.21
C VAL A 453 -0.63 12.07 13.29
N ARG A 454 0.69 11.85 13.32
CA ARG A 454 1.65 12.58 12.50
C ARG A 454 2.70 11.62 11.98
N VAL A 455 3.21 11.90 10.78
CA VAL A 455 4.31 11.14 10.17
C VAL A 455 5.60 11.94 10.28
N ASN A 456 6.72 11.24 10.47
CA ASN A 456 8.03 11.82 10.23
C ASN A 456 8.41 11.53 8.78
N GLU A 457 8.45 12.56 7.93
CA GLU A 457 8.93 12.41 6.55
C GLU A 457 10.44 12.22 6.59
N GLN A 458 10.92 11.02 6.27
CA GLN A 458 12.35 10.71 6.22
C GLN A 458 12.70 9.78 5.05
N ARG A 459 13.92 9.94 4.54
CA ARG A 459 14.45 9.24 3.35
C ARG A 459 15.18 7.93 3.67
N MET A 460 15.66 7.80 4.90
CA MET A 460 16.55 6.72 5.31
C MET A 460 15.90 5.33 5.21
N SER A 461 14.66 5.20 5.67
CA SER A 461 13.89 3.94 5.59
C SER A 461 13.74 3.41 4.15
N ASN A 462 13.39 4.27 3.20
CA ASN A 462 13.21 3.92 1.80
C ASN A 462 14.54 3.54 1.16
N LEU A 463 15.61 4.29 1.46
CA LEU A 463 16.97 3.95 1.03
C LEU A 463 17.42 2.59 1.59
N LEU A 464 17.27 2.36 2.89
CA LEU A 464 17.66 1.12 3.55
C LEU A 464 16.85 -0.06 3.02
N GLN A 465 15.54 0.10 2.83
CA GLN A 465 14.70 -0.95 2.24
C GLN A 465 15.15 -1.26 0.82
N SER A 466 15.40 -0.25 -0.02
CA SER A 466 15.85 -0.45 -1.41
C SER A 466 17.22 -1.12 -1.47
N PHE A 467 18.12 -0.79 -0.53
CA PHE A 467 19.40 -1.46 -0.37
C PHE A 467 19.24 -2.92 0.07
N LEU A 468 18.32 -3.22 0.99
CA LEU A 468 18.00 -4.59 1.40
C LEU A 468 17.39 -5.40 0.24
N VAL A 469 16.54 -4.79 -0.60
CA VAL A 469 16.05 -5.43 -1.84
C VAL A 469 17.23 -5.73 -2.78
N GLY A 470 18.17 -4.80 -2.95
CA GLY A 470 19.41 -5.06 -3.70
C GLY A 470 20.24 -6.18 -3.10
N LEU A 471 20.39 -6.22 -1.78
CA LEU A 471 21.11 -7.28 -1.06
C LEU A 471 20.42 -8.64 -1.18
N SER A 472 19.09 -8.67 -1.36
CA SER A 472 18.35 -9.91 -1.61
C SER A 472 18.77 -10.61 -2.91
N LEU A 473 19.38 -9.89 -3.86
CA LEU A 473 20.00 -10.50 -5.04
C LEU A 473 21.19 -11.42 -4.68
N CYS A 474 21.95 -11.10 -3.62
CA CYS A 474 22.98 -11.99 -3.10
C CYS A 474 22.36 -13.24 -2.44
N ALA A 475 21.13 -13.12 -1.93
CA ALA A 475 20.37 -14.21 -1.32
C ALA A 475 19.56 -15.04 -2.33
N LEU A 476 19.74 -14.85 -3.65
CA LEU A 476 19.06 -15.62 -4.69
C LEU A 476 19.17 -17.15 -4.50
N PRO A 477 20.29 -17.75 -4.06
CA PRO A 477 20.35 -19.18 -3.78
C PRO A 477 19.30 -19.65 -2.76
N VAL A 478 19.00 -18.81 -1.76
CA VAL A 478 17.96 -19.05 -0.76
C VAL A 478 16.58 -18.79 -1.35
N VAL A 479 16.41 -17.77 -2.19
CA VAL A 479 15.14 -17.47 -2.84
C VAL A 479 14.71 -18.60 -3.80
N LYS A 480 15.66 -19.26 -4.49
CA LYS A 480 15.40 -20.46 -5.32
C LYS A 480 14.86 -21.66 -4.53
N MET A 481 15.01 -21.65 -3.19
CA MET A 481 14.46 -22.71 -2.33
C MET A 481 12.94 -22.60 -2.16
N ILE A 482 12.35 -21.45 -2.47
CA ILE A 482 10.92 -21.19 -2.30
C ILE A 482 10.13 -21.93 -3.40
N PRO A 483 9.14 -22.77 -3.03
CA PRO A 483 8.22 -23.37 -4.00
C PRO A 483 7.34 -22.31 -4.68
N THR A 484 7.10 -22.44 -5.98
CA THR A 484 6.22 -21.54 -6.74
C THR A 484 4.79 -21.55 -6.19
N SER A 485 4.33 -22.70 -5.69
CA SER A 485 3.03 -22.86 -5.02
C SER A 485 2.81 -21.97 -3.79
N VAL A 486 3.87 -21.72 -3.02
CA VAL A 486 3.83 -20.81 -1.86
C VAL A 486 3.61 -19.37 -2.32
N LEU A 487 4.23 -18.96 -3.44
CA LEU A 487 4.06 -17.64 -4.04
C LEU A 487 2.63 -17.43 -4.57
N TRP A 488 2.00 -18.45 -5.16
CA TRP A 488 0.59 -18.36 -5.57
C TRP A 488 -0.35 -18.18 -4.37
N GLY A 489 -0.07 -18.85 -3.25
CA GLY A 489 -0.77 -18.62 -1.98
C GLY A 489 -0.58 -17.20 -1.43
N TYR A 490 0.63 -16.65 -1.58
CA TYR A 490 0.92 -15.26 -1.25
C TYR A 490 0.17 -14.27 -2.14
N PHE A 491 0.06 -14.50 -3.45
CA PHE A 491 -0.75 -13.66 -4.34
C PHE A 491 -2.22 -13.63 -3.94
N ALA A 492 -2.80 -14.79 -3.64
CA ALA A 492 -4.17 -14.86 -3.12
C ALA A 492 -4.31 -14.12 -1.78
N TYR A 493 -3.30 -14.21 -0.91
CA TYR A 493 -3.29 -13.46 0.35
C TYR A 493 -3.26 -11.96 0.09
N MET A 494 -2.35 -11.45 -0.75
CA MET A 494 -2.27 -10.02 -1.09
C MET A 494 -3.57 -9.48 -1.68
N ALA A 495 -4.21 -10.26 -2.56
CA ALA A 495 -5.51 -9.92 -3.11
C ALA A 495 -6.53 -9.73 -1.99
N ILE A 496 -6.70 -10.71 -1.10
CA ILE A 496 -7.67 -10.61 0.01
C ILE A 496 -7.28 -9.52 1.02
N ASP A 497 -5.99 -9.31 1.25
CA ASP A 497 -5.45 -8.30 2.15
C ASP A 497 -5.80 -6.88 1.69
N SER A 498 -5.94 -6.67 0.37
CA SER A 498 -6.31 -5.39 -0.25
C SER A 498 -7.83 -5.07 -0.25
N LEU A 499 -8.70 -6.03 0.10
CA LEU A 499 -10.16 -5.81 0.12
C LEU A 499 -10.62 -4.88 1.26
N PRO A 500 -10.19 -5.07 2.53
CA PRO A 500 -10.51 -4.15 3.61
C PRO A 500 -9.85 -2.78 3.37
N GLY A 501 -10.60 -1.68 3.44
CA GLY A 501 -10.12 -0.34 3.07
C GLY A 501 -10.87 0.23 1.87
N ASN A 502 -11.33 -0.65 0.98
CA ASN A 502 -12.08 -0.24 -0.20
C ASN A 502 -13.57 -0.02 0.12
N GLN A 503 -14.06 1.23 0.06
CA GLN A 503 -15.47 1.50 0.34
C GLN A 503 -16.39 0.87 -0.69
N PHE A 504 -15.96 0.70 -1.95
CA PHE A 504 -16.75 -0.02 -2.93
C PHE A 504 -17.00 -1.47 -2.46
N TRP A 505 -15.97 -2.15 -1.93
CA TRP A 505 -16.13 -3.50 -1.38
C TRP A 505 -17.09 -3.52 -0.18
N GLU A 506 -16.98 -2.56 0.74
CA GLU A 506 -17.90 -2.45 1.88
C GLU A 506 -19.34 -2.17 1.46
N ARG A 507 -19.54 -1.25 0.50
CA ARG A 507 -20.84 -0.98 -0.07
C ARG A 507 -21.40 -2.23 -0.74
N MET A 508 -20.57 -2.99 -1.46
CA MET A 508 -20.97 -4.26 -2.05
C MET A 508 -21.39 -5.27 -0.99
N LEU A 509 -20.65 -5.40 0.11
CA LEU A 509 -21.04 -6.23 1.27
C LEU A 509 -22.36 -5.75 1.89
N LEU A 510 -22.57 -4.44 2.03
CA LEU A 510 -23.81 -3.86 2.53
C LEU A 510 -25.03 -4.20 1.64
N LEU A 511 -24.84 -4.38 0.32
CA LEU A 511 -25.92 -4.82 -0.57
C LEU A 511 -26.40 -6.24 -0.25
N PHE A 512 -25.49 -7.12 0.17
CA PHE A 512 -25.81 -8.50 0.55
C PHE A 512 -26.38 -8.61 1.98
N ILE A 513 -26.45 -7.51 2.74
CA ILE A 513 -27.06 -7.50 4.07
C ILE A 513 -28.57 -7.24 3.96
N THR A 514 -29.35 -8.20 4.43
CA THR A 514 -30.82 -8.12 4.53
C THR A 514 -31.24 -6.84 5.28
N PRO A 515 -32.25 -6.09 4.81
CA PRO A 515 -32.72 -4.85 5.47
C PRO A 515 -32.94 -5.01 6.99
N SER A 516 -33.49 -6.15 7.41
CA SER A 516 -33.77 -6.46 8.81
C SER A 516 -32.53 -6.60 9.71
N ARG A 517 -31.32 -6.77 9.16
CA ARG A 517 -30.06 -6.93 9.91
C ARG A 517 -29.15 -5.71 9.86
N ARG A 518 -29.52 -4.66 9.12
CA ARG A 518 -28.68 -3.46 8.95
C ARG A 518 -28.45 -2.70 10.26
N TYR A 519 -29.38 -2.79 11.21
CA TYR A 519 -29.21 -2.20 12.54
C TYR A 519 -27.97 -2.75 13.27
N LYS A 520 -27.57 -4.01 13.05
CA LYS A 520 -26.35 -4.58 13.64
C LYS A 520 -25.06 -3.97 13.10
N VAL A 521 -25.10 -3.43 11.87
CA VAL A 521 -23.97 -2.70 11.29
C VAL A 521 -23.86 -1.33 11.95
N LEU A 522 -25.00 -0.68 12.18
CA LEU A 522 -25.09 0.59 12.92
C LEU A 522 -24.68 0.45 14.40
N GLU A 523 -24.83 -0.74 15.01
CA GLU A 523 -24.34 -1.04 16.36
C GLU A 523 -22.80 -1.11 16.44
N GLY A 524 -22.12 -1.39 15.32
CA GLY A 524 -20.67 -1.47 15.23
C GLY A 524 -20.00 -0.16 14.82
N VAL A 525 -18.68 -0.19 14.63
CA VAL A 525 -17.95 0.90 13.96
C VAL A 525 -18.29 0.83 12.48
N HIS A 526 -18.80 1.93 11.93
CA HIS A 526 -19.24 1.99 10.54
C HIS A 526 -18.93 3.35 9.92
N ALA A 527 -18.88 3.39 8.59
CA ALA A 527 -18.56 4.60 7.84
C ALA A 527 -19.72 5.62 7.89
N SER A 528 -19.38 6.92 7.92
CA SER A 528 -20.31 8.06 7.97
C SER A 528 -21.44 7.99 6.92
N PHE A 529 -21.13 7.50 5.71
CA PHE A 529 -22.10 7.44 4.62
C PHE A 529 -23.31 6.52 4.91
N VAL A 530 -23.19 5.60 5.88
CA VAL A 530 -24.28 4.68 6.27
C VAL A 530 -25.40 5.42 7.03
N GLU A 531 -25.06 6.49 7.74
CA GLU A 531 -26.01 7.30 8.50
C GLU A 531 -26.48 8.55 7.71
N SER A 532 -25.60 9.13 6.89
CA SER A 532 -25.86 10.41 6.20
C SER A 532 -26.64 10.27 4.89
N VAL A 533 -26.53 9.14 4.19
CA VAL A 533 -27.10 8.97 2.84
C VAL A 533 -28.22 7.92 2.83
N PRO A 534 -29.37 8.18 2.19
CA PRO A 534 -30.44 7.19 2.08
C PRO A 534 -29.98 5.95 1.30
N PHE A 535 -30.33 4.76 1.79
CA PHE A 535 -29.89 3.48 1.22
C PHE A 535 -30.19 3.31 -0.28
N LYS A 536 -31.28 3.90 -0.79
CA LYS A 536 -31.61 3.87 -2.23
C LYS A 536 -30.53 4.52 -3.09
N SER A 537 -29.96 5.63 -2.63
CA SER A 537 -28.87 6.33 -3.32
C SER A 537 -27.58 5.53 -3.26
N ILE A 538 -27.27 4.92 -2.11
CA ILE A 538 -26.11 4.03 -1.94
C ILE A 538 -26.20 2.84 -2.91
N LEU A 539 -27.39 2.22 -3.00
CA LEU A 539 -27.65 1.11 -3.92
C LEU A 539 -27.44 1.51 -5.39
N MET A 540 -28.05 2.62 -5.83
CA MET A 540 -27.92 3.09 -7.21
C MET A 540 -26.47 3.43 -7.56
N PHE A 541 -25.76 4.08 -6.65
CA PHE A 541 -24.35 4.42 -6.83
C PHE A 541 -23.45 3.18 -6.91
N THR A 542 -23.66 2.22 -6.01
CA THR A 542 -22.87 0.97 -5.99
C THR A 542 -23.17 0.11 -7.20
N LEU A 543 -24.42 0.09 -7.69
CA LEU A 543 -24.79 -0.60 -8.93
C LEU A 543 -24.10 0.05 -10.14
N PHE A 544 -24.10 1.38 -10.22
CA PHE A 544 -23.35 2.09 -11.25
C PHE A 544 -21.86 1.74 -11.22
N GLN A 545 -21.24 1.77 -10.03
CA GLN A 545 -19.84 1.39 -9.84
C GLN A 545 -19.58 -0.07 -10.25
N LEU A 546 -20.48 -1.00 -9.91
CA LEU A 546 -20.35 -2.42 -10.26
C LEU A 546 -20.46 -2.64 -11.77
N VAL A 547 -21.40 -1.99 -12.45
CA VAL A 547 -21.54 -2.07 -13.92
C VAL A 547 -20.29 -1.52 -14.58
N TYR A 548 -19.79 -0.37 -14.12
CA TYR A 548 -18.56 0.20 -14.65
C TYR A 548 -17.34 -0.70 -14.41
N PHE A 549 -17.23 -1.27 -13.20
CA PHE A 549 -16.21 -2.23 -12.85
C PHE A 549 -16.20 -3.43 -13.79
N LEU A 550 -17.37 -4.02 -14.06
CA LEU A 550 -17.50 -5.17 -14.98
C LEU A 550 -17.12 -4.81 -16.42
N VAL A 551 -17.41 -3.59 -16.87
CA VAL A 551 -16.95 -3.10 -18.18
C VAL A 551 -15.43 -3.00 -18.21
N CYS A 552 -14.81 -2.38 -17.19
CA CYS A 552 -13.35 -2.31 -17.08
C CYS A 552 -12.71 -3.70 -17.03
N PHE A 553 -13.28 -4.62 -16.24
CA PHE A 553 -12.81 -6.00 -16.15
C PHE A 553 -12.97 -6.76 -17.48
N GLY A 554 -14.06 -6.56 -18.21
CA GLY A 554 -14.24 -7.14 -19.54
C GLY A 554 -13.21 -6.63 -20.56
N VAL A 555 -12.83 -5.35 -20.47
CA VAL A 555 -11.80 -4.75 -21.33
C VAL A 555 -10.43 -5.41 -21.12
N THR A 556 -10.09 -5.84 -19.90
CA THR A 556 -8.79 -6.48 -19.64
C THR A 556 -8.64 -7.86 -20.28
N TRP A 557 -9.73 -8.53 -20.63
CA TRP A 557 -9.72 -9.85 -21.26
C TRP A 557 -9.40 -9.79 -22.76
N ILE A 558 -9.61 -8.63 -23.38
CA ILE A 558 -9.40 -8.45 -24.81
C ILE A 558 -7.92 -8.14 -25.05
N PRO A 559 -7.16 -8.92 -25.84
CA PRO A 559 -5.71 -8.73 -25.97
C PRO A 559 -5.28 -7.37 -26.51
N VAL A 560 -6.12 -6.72 -27.33
CA VAL A 560 -5.84 -5.38 -27.90
C VAL A 560 -6.34 -4.28 -26.96
N ALA A 561 -7.48 -4.48 -26.30
CA ALA A 561 -8.07 -3.46 -25.42
C ALA A 561 -7.51 -3.51 -23.99
N GLY A 562 -6.93 -4.63 -23.56
CA GLY A 562 -6.21 -4.78 -22.31
C GLY A 562 -4.94 -3.91 -22.25
N ILE A 563 -4.40 -3.53 -23.40
CA ILE A 563 -3.35 -2.52 -23.50
C ILE A 563 -3.92 -1.13 -23.14
N LEU A 564 -5.18 -0.84 -23.51
CA LEU A 564 -5.89 0.42 -23.23
C LEU A 564 -6.43 0.54 -21.79
N PHE A 565 -6.11 -0.38 -20.88
CA PHE A 565 -6.73 -0.44 -19.56
C PHE A 565 -6.69 0.85 -18.71
N PRO A 566 -5.71 1.78 -18.83
CA PRO A 566 -5.73 3.04 -18.08
C PRO A 566 -6.77 4.04 -18.60
N LEU A 567 -7.15 3.96 -19.88
CA LEU A 567 -8.05 4.92 -20.52
C LEU A 567 -9.46 4.92 -19.94
N PRO A 568 -10.09 3.76 -19.63
CA PRO A 568 -11.30 3.73 -18.84
C PRO A 568 -11.22 4.56 -17.56
N PHE A 569 -10.11 4.56 -16.81
CA PHE A 569 -10.04 5.36 -15.58
C PHE A 569 -10.00 6.87 -15.84
N PHE A 570 -9.38 7.32 -16.95
CA PHE A 570 -9.49 8.72 -17.38
C PHE A 570 -10.90 9.10 -17.85
N LEU A 571 -11.60 8.18 -18.53
CA LEU A 571 -13.00 8.38 -18.91
C LEU A 571 -13.91 8.47 -17.67
N LEU A 572 -13.62 7.71 -16.62
CA LEU A 572 -14.35 7.75 -15.36
C LEU A 572 -14.31 9.14 -14.72
N ILE A 573 -13.20 9.86 -14.81
CA ILE A 573 -13.09 11.26 -14.34
C ILE A 573 -14.10 12.15 -15.10
N SER A 574 -14.18 11.98 -16.43
CA SER A 574 -15.10 12.75 -17.28
C SER A 574 -16.56 12.42 -16.98
N ILE A 575 -16.86 11.14 -16.78
CA ILE A 575 -18.18 10.62 -16.37
C ILE A 575 -18.55 11.20 -15.00
N ARG A 576 -17.63 11.19 -14.04
CA ARG A 576 -17.84 11.80 -12.71
C ARG A 576 -18.11 13.29 -12.79
N GLN A 577 -17.45 14.02 -13.68
CA GLN A 577 -17.64 15.47 -13.79
C GLN A 577 -18.96 15.88 -14.47
N HIS A 578 -19.43 15.11 -15.47
CA HIS A 578 -20.56 15.52 -16.31
C HIS A 578 -21.84 14.71 -16.11
N ILE A 579 -21.72 13.45 -15.67
CA ILE A 579 -22.83 12.48 -15.62
C ILE A 579 -23.30 12.30 -14.17
N LEU A 580 -22.40 12.00 -13.22
CA LEU A 580 -22.78 11.75 -11.82
C LEU A 580 -23.57 12.90 -11.14
N PRO A 581 -23.21 14.19 -11.33
CA PRO A 581 -23.93 15.31 -10.75
C PRO A 581 -25.35 15.51 -11.30
N LYS A 582 -25.68 14.88 -12.45
CA LYS A 582 -27.04 14.91 -13.02
C LYS A 582 -27.97 13.89 -12.37
N PHE A 583 -27.42 12.80 -11.83
CA PHE A 583 -28.20 11.69 -11.27
C PHE A 583 -28.31 11.73 -9.74
N PHE A 584 -27.35 12.36 -9.05
CA PHE A 584 -27.29 12.39 -7.59
C PHE A 584 -27.32 13.81 -7.04
N ALA A 585 -28.00 14.00 -5.91
CA ALA A 585 -27.93 15.25 -5.16
C ALA A 585 -26.47 15.54 -4.75
N PRO A 586 -26.02 16.81 -4.81
CA PRO A 586 -24.63 17.18 -4.57
C PRO A 586 -24.14 16.81 -3.17
N GLU A 587 -25.03 16.82 -2.17
CA GLU A 587 -24.72 16.43 -0.78
C GLU A 587 -24.44 14.92 -0.65
N HIS A 588 -25.29 14.09 -1.27
CA HIS A 588 -25.09 12.64 -1.28
C HIS A 588 -23.84 12.24 -2.05
N LEU A 589 -23.57 12.90 -3.18
CA LEU A 589 -22.37 12.66 -3.98
C LEU A 589 -21.11 13.08 -3.21
N ARG A 590 -21.18 14.18 -2.45
CA ARG A 590 -20.06 14.65 -1.62
C ARG A 590 -19.71 13.65 -0.54
N GLU A 591 -20.68 13.07 0.17
CA GLU A 591 -20.41 12.04 1.19
C GLU A 591 -19.92 10.71 0.59
N LEU A 592 -20.46 10.30 -0.58
CA LEU A 592 -20.06 9.05 -1.25
C LEU A 592 -18.71 9.13 -1.99
N ASP A 593 -18.24 10.33 -2.33
CA ASP A 593 -17.01 10.62 -3.06
C ASP A 593 -16.02 11.48 -2.24
N ALA A 594 -16.30 11.72 -0.95
CA ALA A 594 -15.44 12.47 -0.05
C ALA A 594 -14.09 11.74 0.11
N ALA A 595 -13.00 12.49 -0.05
CA ALA A 595 -11.65 11.99 0.19
C ALA A 595 -11.41 11.65 1.67
N GLU A 596 -12.16 12.25 2.59
CA GLU A 596 -12.03 12.04 4.04
C GLU A 596 -12.88 10.83 4.46
N TYR A 597 -12.25 9.83 5.09
CA TYR A 597 -12.92 8.71 5.71
C TYR A 597 -13.27 9.06 7.16
N GLU A 598 -14.55 9.28 7.44
CA GLU A 598 -15.04 9.46 8.80
C GLU A 598 -15.72 8.16 9.27
N GLU A 599 -15.14 7.50 10.28
CA GLU A 599 -15.81 6.41 11.00
C GLU A 599 -16.58 6.98 12.19
N ILE A 600 -17.85 6.61 12.29
CA ILE A 600 -18.70 6.99 13.41
C ILE A 600 -18.78 5.81 14.38
N LEU A 601 -18.65 6.10 15.68
CA LEU A 601 -18.93 5.13 16.73
C LEU A 601 -20.45 4.90 16.79
N GLY A 602 -20.90 3.68 16.49
CA GLY A 602 -22.29 3.31 16.67
C GLY A 602 -22.77 3.57 18.10
N THR A 603 -23.97 4.13 18.25
CA THR A 603 -24.56 4.32 19.58
C THR A 603 -24.93 2.95 20.16
N PRO A 604 -24.33 2.50 21.27
CA PRO A 604 -24.82 1.31 21.94
C PRO A 604 -26.23 1.60 22.45
N ARG A 605 -27.18 0.70 22.16
CA ARG A 605 -28.51 0.74 22.75
C ARG A 605 -28.33 0.79 24.26
N ARG A 606 -28.86 1.84 24.90
CA ARG A 606 -28.91 2.02 26.36
C ARG A 606 -29.39 0.71 26.96
N ASN A 607 -28.47 -0.09 27.54
CA ASN A 607 -28.84 -1.33 28.20
C ASN A 607 -29.85 -0.95 29.27
N LEU A 608 -31.07 -1.48 29.13
CA LEU A 608 -32.12 -1.36 30.12
C LEU A 608 -31.51 -1.87 31.44
N SER A 609 -31.38 -0.96 32.40
CA SER A 609 -30.81 -1.22 33.71
C SER A 609 -31.61 -2.31 34.42
N LEU A 610 -31.13 -3.55 34.36
CA LEU A 610 -31.54 -4.59 35.29
C LEU A 610 -30.47 -4.70 36.37
N SER A 611 -30.80 -4.04 37.48
CA SER A 611 -30.17 -4.14 38.79
C SER A 611 -29.88 -5.60 39.14
N PHE A 612 -28.61 -5.94 39.34
CA PHE A 612 -28.24 -7.01 40.26
C PHE A 612 -27.07 -6.55 41.14
N LYS A 613 -27.45 -6.22 42.37
CA LYS A 613 -26.61 -5.94 43.52
C LYS A 613 -26.02 -7.27 43.98
N GLY A 614 -24.69 -7.41 44.09
CA GLY A 614 -24.08 -8.70 44.41
C GLY A 614 -22.57 -8.69 44.70
N ARG A 615 -22.19 -7.99 45.76
CA ARG A 615 -21.13 -8.32 46.75
C ARG A 615 -19.64 -8.42 46.33
N GLU A 616 -18.86 -7.73 47.16
CA GLU A 616 -17.41 -7.50 47.15
C GLU A 616 -16.56 -8.76 47.43
N SER A 617 -15.31 -8.74 46.97
CA SER A 617 -14.18 -9.18 47.80
C SER A 617 -12.88 -8.49 47.35
N PHE A 618 -12.35 -7.68 48.27
CA PHE A 618 -10.97 -7.18 48.34
C PHE A 618 -9.92 -8.28 48.10
N VAL A 619 -8.89 -7.99 47.31
CA VAL A 619 -7.49 -8.30 47.67
C VAL A 619 -6.60 -7.21 47.09
N SER A 620 -6.00 -6.42 47.98
CA SER A 620 -4.81 -5.64 47.74
C SER A 620 -3.59 -6.57 47.77
N HIS A 621 -2.79 -6.59 46.70
CA HIS A 621 -1.37 -6.85 46.83
C HIS A 621 -0.58 -6.02 45.83
N ASN A 622 0.33 -5.26 46.41
CA ASN A 622 1.39 -4.49 45.81
C ASN A 622 2.50 -5.46 45.42
N GLU A 623 2.95 -5.47 44.17
CA GLU A 623 4.30 -5.86 43.79
C GLU A 623 4.61 -5.38 42.37
N GLY A 624 5.74 -4.68 42.23
CA GLY A 624 6.20 -4.08 41.01
C GLY A 624 6.38 -5.11 39.91
N SER A 625 5.59 -4.99 38.86
CA SER A 625 5.93 -5.47 37.53
C SER A 625 5.71 -4.29 36.60
N GLU A 626 6.78 -3.87 35.94
CA GLU A 626 6.69 -3.08 34.72
C GLU A 626 5.92 -3.90 33.70
N ASP A 627 4.58 -3.82 33.75
CA ASP A 627 3.75 -4.32 32.68
C ASP A 627 4.04 -3.45 31.46
N ASN A 628 4.98 -3.91 30.65
CA ASN A 628 5.19 -3.48 29.28
C ASN A 628 3.90 -3.76 28.52
N PHE A 629 2.94 -2.83 28.63
CA PHE A 629 1.81 -2.71 27.74
C PHE A 629 2.38 -2.75 26.32
N SER A 630 2.13 -3.85 25.62
CA SER A 630 2.84 -4.11 24.38
C SER A 630 2.49 -3.05 23.36
N ASP A 631 3.50 -2.43 22.77
CA ASP A 631 3.43 -1.38 21.74
C ASP A 631 2.46 -1.67 20.57
N ALA A 632 2.09 -2.94 20.39
CA ALA A 632 1.17 -3.45 19.37
C ALA A 632 -0.33 -3.43 19.76
N GLU A 633 -0.67 -3.33 21.05
CA GLU A 633 -2.05 -3.27 21.55
C GLU A 633 -2.68 -1.89 21.35
N ILE A 634 -1.83 -0.85 21.42
CA ILE A 634 -2.11 0.55 21.08
C ILE A 634 -2.51 0.69 19.59
N LEU A 635 -1.87 -0.09 18.71
CA LEU A 635 -2.14 -0.15 17.27
C LEU A 635 -3.56 -0.62 16.97
N ASP A 636 -4.11 -1.54 17.76
CA ASP A 636 -5.43 -2.17 17.56
C ASP A 636 -6.57 -1.25 18.05
N GLU A 637 -6.33 -0.48 19.11
CA GLU A 637 -7.32 0.48 19.60
C GLU A 637 -7.50 1.67 18.63
N MET A 638 -6.41 2.05 17.97
CA MET A 638 -6.30 3.21 17.08
C MET A 638 -6.54 2.90 15.61
N THR A 639 -6.56 1.62 15.22
CA THR A 639 -6.83 1.25 13.84
C THR A 639 -8.14 0.51 13.65
N THR A 640 -8.79 0.79 12.53
CA THR A 640 -9.99 0.08 12.08
C THR A 640 -9.58 -1.36 11.72
N HIS A 641 -10.52 -2.29 11.49
CA HIS A 641 -10.17 -3.64 10.99
C HIS A 641 -9.41 -3.60 9.63
N ARG A 642 -9.27 -2.41 9.03
CA ARG A 642 -8.57 -2.09 7.79
C ARG A 642 -7.17 -1.52 8.02
N GLY A 643 -6.78 -1.25 9.27
CA GLY A 643 -5.52 -0.59 9.54
C GLY A 643 -5.51 0.93 9.27
N GLU A 644 -6.64 1.56 8.97
CA GLU A 644 -6.75 3.03 8.89
C GLU A 644 -6.78 3.62 10.31
N LEU A 645 -6.45 4.89 10.51
CA LEU A 645 -6.51 5.52 11.84
C LEU A 645 -7.96 5.89 12.17
N LYS A 646 -8.46 5.42 13.32
CA LYS A 646 -9.80 5.79 13.81
C LYS A 646 -9.84 7.30 14.11
N LEU A 647 -10.47 8.07 13.23
CA LEU A 647 -10.91 9.43 13.52
C LEU A 647 -12.17 9.34 14.39
N ARG A 648 -12.00 9.38 15.72
CA ARG A 648 -13.12 9.44 16.67
C ARG A 648 -13.60 10.90 16.78
N THR A 649 -14.43 11.36 15.85
CA THR A 649 -15.19 12.61 16.06
C THR A 649 -16.49 12.29 16.80
N VAL A 650 -16.62 12.80 18.02
CA VAL A 650 -17.91 12.87 18.71
C VAL A 650 -18.72 13.95 17.98
N SER A 651 -19.74 13.53 17.23
CA SER A 651 -20.60 14.41 16.41
C SER A 651 -21.05 15.65 17.19
N PHE A 652 -20.49 16.82 16.86
CA PHE A 652 -21.15 18.11 17.04
C PHE A 652 -21.58 18.62 15.66
N LYS A 653 -22.90 18.67 15.48
CA LYS A 653 -23.60 18.85 14.21
C LYS A 653 -23.52 20.27 13.63
N GLU A 654 -22.72 21.17 14.20
CA GLU A 654 -22.85 22.62 13.98
C GLU A 654 -21.75 23.29 13.12
N GLU A 655 -20.57 22.69 12.90
CA GLU A 655 -19.48 23.40 12.19
C GLU A 655 -19.47 23.26 10.65
N ARG A 656 -20.33 22.44 10.03
CA ARG A 656 -20.27 22.19 8.56
C ARG A 656 -20.98 23.23 7.69
N LEU A 657 -21.63 24.24 8.26
CA LEU A 657 -22.49 25.19 7.51
C LEU A 657 -21.74 26.38 6.85
N HIS A 658 -20.43 26.56 7.07
CA HIS A 658 -19.73 27.79 6.67
C HIS A 658 -18.68 27.69 5.55
N GLN A 659 -18.66 26.62 4.76
CA GLN A 659 -17.84 26.58 3.54
C GLN A 659 -18.72 26.35 2.31
N VAL A 660 -19.39 27.44 1.90
CA VAL A 660 -20.14 27.57 0.65
C VAL A 660 -19.52 28.72 -0.18
N HIS A 661 -18.87 28.31 -1.27
CA HIS A 661 -18.49 29.03 -2.50
C HIS A 661 -17.38 30.10 -2.52
N PRO A 662 -16.73 30.30 -3.69
CA PRO A 662 -16.73 29.49 -4.94
C PRO A 662 -15.43 28.71 -5.19
#